data_AF-A0A960TMI6-F1
#
_entry.id   AF-A0A960TMI6-F1
#
_cell.length_a   1.000
_cell.length_b   1.000
_cell.length_c   1.000
_cell.angle_alpha   90.00
_cell.angle_beta   90.00
_cell.angle_gamma   90.00
#
_symmetry.space_group_name_H-M   'P 1'
#
loop_
_entity.id
_entity.type
_entity.pdbx_description
1 polymer ?
#
loop_
_entity_poly.entity_id
_entity_poly.type
_entity_poly.pdbx_seq_one_letter_code
_entity_poly.pdbx_strand_id
1 'polypeptide(L)'
;MPFLLLLALTCSQGKFNKNFNDAFLFTDGIFDDGGVKLFNLLDNFPVIKRGFEVLDPIDFNLRLNNALSRIHPVDITGSLRATQFILLDIRPTIQSLLLTTSSILERLRTGDSTSYSSLMGYLEKVRHYRLPVLRGLIPISAEFLVTEYQTKGSVTLQTQVVNFANEMKTTNVYNLITKGEDLTYKGLFINSTFREGTETLLNGLVDSSIIGDLSFRTNLVSMAYSLGDMMYKKAGFSDFKSAETVFKELIVNLEKYYTSGGSGYSSEYSDSTYPSEFQSVLIELYGLIKKLVITPTSLTKDSTCPSNSALPISIAHELLVNLALFDFTTSMTDVDSSLKNLIRLDFKGKDRTYTNNGSITATALESLFYLLSIVDSFGYTWEDTVSCSSNTGCTNHITGYTGGAMAVGDTLWSLQSVIRSDDTFNFKNILKLSSGSRNIFKNNIEVSTNNGNPVDINAKVLRLLETESIGATNPITNTSITDNVYTKTVPWVMNWIKRVMYQGYGPYYNKNKKDAFGNIYAPDGSIYYTDSTSSNARYKSSWTTGDYKICLEKSGNIYRWIGLGGRESDGSTIAHPAAACSSTPSPPSSSSWYYTVSEIAKTDSERAVDSDEEAFYKNFQWLMYEKRFVVVIPARAKLHSSVPFEEGLFIIAIGNGLKGMMGLKPNCGPNNSLNDCGTYNGVWNSDVSSTPSLKLKTYSDQNTDLQTFSSVPGDSVLMLEGWGYGSSGTSTTLQTTLVLPTLVYNLLIPSPADVKGLIPPAISQNFDVFERLGFLNSNSVPPSSVNTYWSERNKITPLVVALAKALDDQVDVANNKNPHSLLSDLSKLLARPFFFNETTDYVSSNTSGSSLMNPTCSASSCKPLIPSVRMVVTTSNTYGIRTPKAGSSDFYPNTGLRSLVSILIENNRRYQDGALNLLSKTDILTGLTAMAGSLGKSEKKNARQLIFSGLIKILGEIKVTADSPTSSQFDLQTYITEVRDRIATYPDSRSSDLSSSDWDNVSDSVYFLRDYLSRYSGYSLVRSMDFALGMVSELPPSSTEISSVINLLGKLMTDSSGAQIYRFRTILTVDLPDILLKISPFSRNLYALVGNLGAPGSYISFLEDKMSVRPYLIRDLFWDLERFCTSSDVQSKREDETSLLFASGKLIKVFADIYEFGKKLDPTGFPFADNLNVDENGVQANYWNRLNMILSSK
;
A
#
# COMPACT_ATOMS: atom_id res chain seq x y z
N MET A 1 -8.89 -35.00 -30.14
CA MET A 1 -10.27 -34.69 -30.58
C MET A 1 -10.65 -35.38 -31.90
N PRO A 2 -9.85 -35.30 -32.98
CA PRO A 2 -10.17 -35.98 -34.24
C PRO A 2 -10.22 -37.50 -34.12
N PHE A 3 -9.25 -38.05 -33.37
CA PHE A 3 -9.14 -39.48 -33.08
C PHE A 3 -10.30 -40.02 -32.21
N LEU A 4 -10.91 -39.16 -31.37
CA LEU A 4 -12.03 -39.54 -30.49
C LEU A 4 -13.38 -39.46 -31.24
N LEU A 5 -13.52 -38.55 -32.21
CA LEU A 5 -14.65 -38.54 -33.16
C LEU A 5 -14.57 -39.73 -34.15
N LEU A 6 -13.36 -40.12 -34.56
CA LEU A 6 -13.07 -41.34 -35.33
C LEU A 6 -13.56 -42.62 -34.61
N LEU A 7 -13.39 -42.68 -33.29
CA LEU A 7 -13.91 -43.76 -32.44
C LEU A 7 -15.42 -43.63 -32.16
N ALA A 8 -15.97 -42.41 -32.11
CA ALA A 8 -17.41 -42.19 -31.93
C ALA A 8 -18.25 -42.67 -33.13
N LEU A 9 -17.72 -42.54 -34.34
CA LEU A 9 -18.47 -42.77 -35.57
C LEU A 9 -18.38 -44.18 -36.11
N THR A 10 -17.35 -44.93 -35.71
CA THR A 10 -17.32 -46.38 -35.88
C THR A 10 -18.42 -47.08 -35.07
N CYS A 11 -19.11 -46.36 -34.16
CA CYS A 11 -20.20 -46.88 -33.33
C CYS A 11 -21.61 -46.29 -33.61
N SER A 12 -21.84 -45.60 -34.74
CA SER A 12 -23.21 -45.18 -35.11
C SER A 12 -23.70 -45.77 -36.44
N GLN A 13 -24.39 -46.91 -36.34
CA GLN A 13 -25.46 -47.29 -37.27
C GLN A 13 -26.66 -47.72 -36.43
N GLY A 14 -27.76 -46.98 -36.59
CA GLY A 14 -29.03 -47.26 -35.92
C GLY A 14 -29.71 -48.55 -36.40
N LYS A 15 -30.61 -49.01 -35.53
CA LYS A 15 -31.67 -50.00 -35.79
C LYS A 15 -31.21 -51.36 -36.32
N PHE A 16 -30.54 -52.14 -35.48
CA PHE A 16 -30.69 -53.60 -35.55
C PHE A 16 -30.88 -54.19 -34.16
N ASN A 17 -31.90 -55.02 -34.05
CA ASN A 17 -32.42 -55.64 -32.84
C ASN A 17 -31.55 -56.86 -32.46
N LYS A 18 -30.31 -56.64 -32.02
CA LYS A 18 -29.44 -57.68 -31.45
C LYS A 18 -28.83 -57.20 -30.14
N ASN A 19 -28.80 -58.10 -29.16
CA ASN A 19 -28.44 -57.86 -27.76
C ASN A 19 -27.12 -57.09 -27.60
N PHE A 20 -27.16 -56.01 -26.81
CA PHE A 20 -26.01 -55.21 -26.36
C PHE A 20 -25.02 -55.97 -25.44
N ASN A 21 -25.17 -57.29 -25.28
CA ASN A 21 -24.35 -58.14 -24.41
C ASN A 21 -23.15 -58.78 -25.12
N ASP A 22 -22.90 -58.48 -26.40
CA ASP A 22 -21.68 -58.96 -27.04
C ASP A 22 -20.48 -58.17 -26.52
N ALA A 23 -19.76 -58.79 -25.57
CA ALA A 23 -18.52 -58.35 -24.95
C ALA A 23 -17.33 -58.19 -25.94
N PHE A 24 -17.61 -58.14 -27.25
CA PHE A 24 -16.63 -58.36 -28.31
C PHE A 24 -16.39 -57.17 -29.24
N LEU A 25 -16.90 -55.96 -28.93
CA LEU A 25 -16.71 -54.78 -29.79
C LEU A 25 -15.25 -54.26 -29.86
N PHE A 26 -14.36 -54.74 -29.00
CA PHE A 26 -12.93 -54.39 -28.98
C PHE A 26 -12.01 -55.55 -28.57
N THR A 27 -12.53 -56.79 -28.48
CA THR A 27 -11.66 -57.96 -28.32
C THR A 27 -11.40 -58.59 -29.67
N ASP A 28 -10.12 -58.83 -29.92
CA ASP A 28 -9.54 -59.68 -30.95
C ASP A 28 -10.41 -60.94 -31.13
N GLY A 29 -10.94 -61.15 -32.33
CA GLY A 29 -12.07 -62.06 -32.49
C GLY A 29 -12.28 -62.59 -33.91
N ILE A 30 -11.21 -62.85 -34.66
CA ILE A 30 -11.23 -63.89 -35.71
C ILE A 30 -9.91 -64.66 -35.62
N PHE A 31 -9.99 -65.89 -35.15
CA PHE A 31 -8.89 -66.84 -35.11
C PHE A 31 -8.36 -67.11 -36.54
N ASP A 32 -7.04 -67.32 -36.63
CA ASP A 32 -6.20 -67.68 -37.78
C ASP A 32 -5.59 -66.54 -38.64
N ASP A 33 -4.30 -66.28 -38.35
CA ASP A 33 -3.18 -65.90 -39.25
C ASP A 33 -3.31 -64.72 -40.23
N GLY A 34 -4.22 -63.75 -40.02
CA GLY A 34 -4.20 -62.54 -40.87
C GLY A 34 -5.08 -61.36 -40.46
N GLY A 35 -5.53 -61.28 -39.20
CA GLY A 35 -6.50 -60.28 -38.75
C GLY A 35 -5.95 -58.86 -38.55
N VAL A 36 -6.72 -57.86 -38.99
CA VAL A 36 -6.48 -56.43 -38.76
C VAL A 36 -6.64 -56.09 -37.28
N LYS A 37 -5.52 -55.77 -36.62
CA LYS A 37 -5.50 -55.29 -35.23
C LYS A 37 -5.96 -53.84 -35.20
N LEU A 38 -7.06 -53.56 -34.50
CA LEU A 38 -7.38 -52.18 -34.12
C LEU A 38 -6.21 -51.67 -33.25
N PHE A 39 -5.47 -50.68 -33.77
CA PHE A 39 -4.27 -50.03 -33.20
C PHE A 39 -2.86 -50.57 -33.56
N ASN A 40 -2.64 -51.10 -34.77
CA ASN A 40 -1.26 -51.20 -35.31
C ASN A 40 -0.57 -49.82 -35.44
N LEU A 41 -1.35 -48.75 -35.65
CA LEU A 41 -0.86 -47.38 -35.81
C LEU A 41 0.02 -46.92 -34.62
N LEU A 42 -0.31 -47.36 -33.41
CA LEU A 42 0.39 -46.96 -32.18
C LEU A 42 1.41 -48.02 -31.72
N ASP A 43 1.67 -49.08 -32.50
CA ASP A 43 2.62 -50.14 -32.13
C ASP A 43 4.04 -49.62 -31.91
N ASN A 44 4.43 -48.58 -32.66
CA ASN A 44 5.72 -47.92 -32.49
C ASN A 44 5.77 -47.02 -31.23
N PHE A 45 4.64 -46.83 -30.54
CA PHE A 45 4.43 -45.94 -29.38
C PHE A 45 3.69 -46.69 -28.24
N PRO A 46 4.33 -47.70 -27.62
CA PRO A 46 3.68 -48.61 -26.69
C PRO A 46 3.06 -47.92 -25.46
N VAL A 47 3.59 -46.78 -25.02
CA VAL A 47 3.05 -46.03 -23.87
C VAL A 47 1.72 -45.37 -24.22
N ILE A 48 1.64 -44.76 -25.40
CA ILE A 48 0.40 -44.13 -25.91
C ILE A 48 -0.63 -45.22 -26.19
N LYS A 49 -0.22 -46.32 -26.82
CA LYS A 49 -1.08 -47.48 -27.09
C LYS A 49 -1.70 -48.03 -25.80
N ARG A 50 -0.90 -48.18 -24.74
CA ARG A 50 -1.37 -48.69 -23.45
C ARG A 50 -2.48 -47.83 -22.83
N GLY A 51 -2.44 -46.52 -23.01
CA GLY A 51 -3.50 -45.62 -22.55
C GLY A 51 -4.88 -45.99 -23.13
N PHE A 52 -4.92 -46.49 -24.37
CA PHE A 52 -6.15 -46.95 -25.02
C PHE A 52 -6.52 -48.39 -24.65
N GLU A 53 -5.53 -49.28 -24.42
CA GLU A 53 -5.78 -50.68 -24.00
C GLU A 53 -6.45 -50.80 -22.62
N VAL A 54 -6.31 -49.80 -21.75
CA VAL A 54 -6.89 -49.80 -20.39
C VAL A 54 -8.35 -49.35 -20.37
N LEU A 55 -8.84 -48.79 -21.47
CA LEU A 55 -10.23 -48.34 -21.58
C LEU A 55 -11.16 -49.54 -21.70
N ASP A 56 -12.22 -49.59 -20.88
CA ASP A 56 -13.31 -50.54 -21.10
C ASP A 56 -14.11 -50.11 -22.36
N PRO A 57 -14.13 -50.96 -23.40
CA PRO A 57 -14.94 -50.81 -24.60
C PRO A 57 -16.38 -50.35 -24.38
N ILE A 58 -17.07 -50.98 -23.42
CA ILE A 58 -18.50 -50.80 -23.20
C ILE A 58 -18.73 -49.44 -22.55
N ASP A 59 -18.02 -49.15 -21.46
CA ASP A 59 -18.08 -47.85 -20.80
C ASP A 59 -17.61 -46.69 -21.69
N PHE A 60 -16.60 -46.91 -22.52
CA PHE A 60 -16.13 -45.93 -23.49
C PHE A 60 -17.25 -45.53 -24.45
N ASN A 61 -17.92 -46.52 -25.05
CA ASN A 61 -19.01 -46.31 -25.99
C ASN A 61 -20.25 -45.70 -25.31
N LEU A 62 -20.61 -46.19 -24.12
CA LEU A 62 -21.75 -45.66 -23.36
C LEU A 62 -21.55 -44.19 -23.00
N ARG A 63 -20.36 -43.81 -22.51
CA ARG A 63 -20.08 -42.43 -22.09
C ARG A 63 -19.95 -41.49 -23.27
N LEU A 64 -19.38 -41.95 -24.38
CA LEU A 64 -19.32 -41.19 -25.62
C LEU A 64 -20.71 -40.98 -26.20
N ASN A 65 -21.53 -42.04 -26.26
CA ASN A 65 -22.92 -41.95 -26.73
C ASN A 65 -23.76 -41.02 -25.83
N ASN A 66 -23.64 -41.13 -24.50
CA ASN A 66 -24.35 -40.25 -23.57
C ASN A 66 -23.93 -38.77 -23.69
N ALA A 67 -22.68 -38.51 -24.07
CA ALA A 67 -22.20 -37.15 -24.32
C ALA A 67 -22.73 -36.61 -25.66
N LEU A 68 -22.72 -37.44 -26.71
CA LEU A 68 -23.16 -37.06 -28.05
C LEU A 68 -24.68 -36.99 -28.19
N SER A 69 -25.44 -37.83 -27.49
CA SER A 69 -26.91 -37.86 -27.54
C SER A 69 -27.56 -36.57 -27.02
N ARG A 70 -26.80 -35.74 -26.29
CA ARG A 70 -27.23 -34.43 -25.77
C ARG A 70 -27.03 -33.30 -26.79
N ILE A 71 -26.36 -33.57 -27.90
CA ILE A 71 -26.02 -32.60 -28.94
C ILE A 71 -27.01 -32.74 -30.10
N HIS A 72 -27.42 -31.62 -30.70
CA HIS A 72 -28.25 -31.63 -31.88
C HIS A 72 -27.52 -32.31 -33.07
N PRO A 73 -28.18 -33.14 -33.90
CA PRO A 73 -27.52 -33.86 -35.00
C PRO A 73 -26.72 -32.97 -35.96
N VAL A 74 -27.21 -31.77 -36.26
CA VAL A 74 -26.53 -30.77 -37.12
C VAL A 74 -25.23 -30.24 -36.48
N ASP A 75 -25.16 -30.21 -35.15
CA ASP A 75 -23.95 -29.78 -34.45
C ASP A 75 -22.89 -30.89 -34.43
N ILE A 76 -23.31 -32.15 -34.44
CA ILE A 76 -22.42 -33.30 -34.63
C ILE A 76 -21.84 -33.28 -36.04
N THR A 77 -22.67 -33.14 -37.09
CA THR A 77 -22.17 -33.06 -38.47
C THR A 77 -21.20 -31.91 -38.67
N GLY A 78 -21.53 -30.70 -38.20
CA GLY A 78 -20.61 -29.57 -38.35
C GLY A 78 -19.34 -29.71 -37.52
N SER A 79 -19.35 -30.40 -36.37
CA SER A 79 -18.11 -30.72 -35.64
C SER A 79 -17.22 -31.70 -36.40
N LEU A 80 -17.83 -32.65 -37.11
CA LEU A 80 -17.12 -33.58 -37.99
C LEU A 80 -16.53 -32.87 -39.20
N ARG A 81 -17.29 -31.96 -39.82
CA ARG A 81 -16.80 -31.10 -40.91
C ARG A 81 -15.66 -30.21 -40.42
N ALA A 82 -15.76 -29.63 -39.23
CA ALA A 82 -14.67 -28.85 -38.62
C ALA A 82 -13.41 -29.70 -38.46
N THR A 83 -13.57 -30.92 -37.95
CA THR A 83 -12.47 -31.84 -37.69
C THR A 83 -11.83 -32.34 -38.99
N GLN A 84 -12.64 -32.64 -40.01
CA GLN A 84 -12.19 -32.91 -41.37
C GLN A 84 -11.35 -31.73 -41.90
N PHE A 85 -11.88 -30.51 -41.79
CA PHE A 85 -11.24 -29.30 -42.29
C PHE A 85 -9.90 -29.04 -41.60
N ILE A 86 -9.85 -29.21 -40.27
CA ILE A 86 -8.63 -29.18 -39.45
C ILE A 86 -7.58 -30.16 -40.01
N LEU A 87 -7.97 -31.41 -40.25
CA LEU A 87 -7.05 -32.48 -40.64
C LEU A 87 -6.63 -32.47 -42.12
N LEU A 88 -7.43 -31.90 -43.02
CA LEU A 88 -7.15 -31.85 -44.45
C LEU A 88 -6.56 -30.49 -44.87
N ASP A 89 -7.25 -29.39 -44.53
CA ASP A 89 -6.96 -28.06 -45.06
C ASP A 89 -6.06 -27.23 -44.13
N ILE A 90 -6.11 -27.48 -42.80
CA ILE A 90 -5.24 -26.84 -41.79
C ILE A 90 -4.02 -27.71 -41.45
N ARG A 91 -3.87 -28.87 -42.10
CA ARG A 91 -2.79 -29.84 -41.86
C ARG A 91 -1.39 -29.23 -41.75
N PRO A 92 -0.93 -28.31 -42.63
CA PRO A 92 0.42 -27.75 -42.52
C PRO A 92 0.65 -26.95 -41.22
N THR A 93 -0.36 -26.19 -40.77
CA THR A 93 -0.30 -25.43 -39.52
C THR A 93 -0.29 -26.36 -38.30
N ILE A 94 -1.06 -27.45 -38.34
CA ILE A 94 -1.04 -28.47 -37.28
C ILE A 94 0.29 -29.20 -37.23
N GLN A 95 0.86 -29.55 -38.38
CA GLN A 95 2.19 -30.14 -38.47
C GLN A 95 3.26 -29.22 -37.87
N SER A 96 3.21 -27.92 -38.19
CA SER A 96 4.06 -26.88 -37.58
C SER A 96 3.90 -26.81 -36.05
N LEU A 97 2.65 -26.81 -35.56
CA LEU A 97 2.36 -26.80 -34.13
C LEU A 97 2.88 -28.07 -33.42
N LEU A 98 2.72 -29.24 -34.04
CA LEU A 98 3.21 -30.51 -33.52
C LEU A 98 4.75 -30.57 -33.51
N LEU A 99 5.41 -30.03 -34.53
CA LEU A 99 6.88 -29.87 -34.55
C LEU A 99 7.34 -28.93 -33.44
N THR A 100 6.66 -27.79 -33.28
CA THR A 100 6.97 -26.84 -32.21
C THR A 100 6.78 -27.47 -30.82
N THR A 101 5.71 -28.24 -30.64
CA THR A 101 5.43 -29.00 -29.41
C THR A 101 6.50 -30.06 -29.16
N SER A 102 6.92 -30.80 -30.19
CA SER A 102 8.00 -31.79 -30.07
C SER A 102 9.32 -31.14 -29.67
N SER A 103 9.62 -29.96 -30.23
CA SER A 103 10.82 -29.21 -29.90
C SER A 103 10.78 -28.65 -28.47
N ILE A 104 9.60 -28.32 -27.94
CA ILE A 104 9.41 -27.98 -26.52
C ILE A 104 9.66 -29.21 -25.63
N LEU A 105 9.10 -30.38 -25.97
CA LEU A 105 9.30 -31.63 -25.21
C LEU A 105 10.77 -32.07 -25.22
N GLU A 106 11.40 -32.04 -26.39
CA GLU A 106 12.83 -32.33 -26.56
C GLU A 106 13.67 -31.36 -25.71
N ARG A 107 13.31 -30.07 -25.68
CA ARG A 107 14.03 -29.06 -24.90
C ARG A 107 13.86 -29.28 -23.39
N LEU A 108 12.67 -29.65 -22.92
CA LEU A 108 12.46 -30.02 -21.51
C LEU A 108 13.35 -31.20 -21.09
N ARG A 109 13.54 -32.17 -21.98
CA ARG A 109 14.33 -33.38 -21.70
C ARG A 109 15.84 -33.15 -21.81
N THR A 110 16.28 -32.43 -22.83
CA THR A 110 17.72 -32.27 -23.17
C THR A 110 18.35 -31.00 -22.62
N GLY A 111 17.55 -29.97 -22.29
CA GLY A 111 18.05 -28.67 -21.83
C GLY A 111 18.69 -28.71 -20.44
N ASP A 112 18.14 -29.52 -19.54
CA ASP A 112 18.71 -29.85 -18.22
C ASP A 112 18.20 -31.22 -17.75
N SER A 113 18.98 -32.27 -18.00
CA SER A 113 18.61 -33.65 -17.68
C SER A 113 18.46 -33.90 -16.17
N THR A 114 19.19 -33.14 -15.34
CA THR A 114 19.15 -33.29 -13.88
C THR A 114 17.84 -32.73 -13.33
N SER A 115 17.49 -31.50 -13.73
CA SER A 115 16.22 -30.87 -13.35
C SER A 115 15.03 -31.65 -13.91
N TYR A 116 15.12 -32.15 -15.14
CA TYR A 116 14.10 -33.01 -15.75
C TYR A 116 13.86 -34.27 -14.91
N SER A 117 14.91 -35.00 -14.54
CA SER A 117 14.78 -36.24 -13.75
C SER A 117 14.17 -36.00 -12.36
N SER A 118 14.50 -34.88 -11.72
CA SER A 118 13.99 -34.50 -10.40
C SER A 118 12.51 -34.12 -10.44
N LEU A 119 12.08 -33.42 -11.50
CA LEU A 119 10.68 -33.01 -11.67
C LEU A 119 9.74 -34.20 -11.98
N MET A 120 10.23 -35.24 -12.67
CA MET A 120 9.38 -36.39 -13.04
C MET A 120 8.76 -37.06 -11.81
N GLY A 121 9.49 -37.16 -10.69
CA GLY A 121 8.98 -37.72 -9.44
C GLY A 121 7.81 -36.92 -8.86
N TYR A 122 7.85 -35.59 -8.98
CA TYR A 122 6.74 -34.70 -8.57
C TYR A 122 5.54 -34.81 -9.50
N LEU A 123 5.76 -34.80 -10.82
CA LEU A 123 4.68 -34.94 -11.80
C LEU A 123 3.94 -36.28 -11.64
N GLU A 124 4.63 -37.35 -11.24
CA GLU A 124 3.97 -38.61 -10.90
C GLU A 124 3.06 -38.48 -9.68
N LYS A 125 3.47 -37.76 -8.63
CA LYS A 125 2.59 -37.49 -7.48
C LYS A 125 1.35 -36.70 -7.92
N VAL A 126 1.53 -35.69 -8.76
CA VAL A 126 0.43 -34.87 -9.31
C VAL A 126 -0.52 -35.72 -10.14
N ARG A 127 -0.01 -36.63 -10.97
CA ARG A 127 -0.82 -37.54 -11.78
C ARG A 127 -1.71 -38.47 -10.95
N HIS A 128 -1.27 -38.85 -9.76
CA HIS A 128 -2.02 -39.70 -8.82
C HIS A 128 -2.87 -38.89 -7.83
N TYR A 129 -3.00 -37.59 -8.02
CA TYR A 129 -3.82 -36.73 -7.17
C TYR A 129 -5.30 -37.08 -7.26
N ARG A 130 -6.02 -36.95 -6.13
CA ARG A 130 -7.41 -37.39 -6.00
C ARG A 130 -8.42 -36.61 -6.86
N LEU A 131 -8.10 -35.35 -7.20
CA LEU A 131 -8.97 -34.47 -7.98
C LEU A 131 -8.49 -34.38 -9.44
N PRO A 132 -9.37 -34.11 -10.40
CA PRO A 132 -9.00 -34.06 -11.81
C PRO A 132 -8.13 -32.84 -12.13
N VAL A 133 -6.82 -33.06 -12.23
CA VAL A 133 -5.82 -32.00 -12.42
C VAL A 133 -6.02 -31.22 -13.73
N LEU A 134 -6.23 -31.91 -14.84
CA LEU A 134 -6.34 -31.26 -16.16
C LEU A 134 -7.57 -30.34 -16.23
N ARG A 135 -8.76 -30.83 -15.85
CA ARG A 135 -9.97 -30.00 -15.76
C ARG A 135 -9.89 -28.91 -14.69
N GLY A 136 -9.13 -29.12 -13.62
CA GLY A 136 -8.95 -28.13 -12.56
C GLY A 136 -8.04 -26.97 -12.95
N LEU A 137 -7.03 -27.20 -13.78
CA LEU A 137 -6.07 -26.18 -14.23
C LEU A 137 -6.52 -25.40 -15.46
N ILE A 138 -7.42 -25.94 -16.27
CA ILE A 138 -7.96 -25.24 -17.44
C ILE A 138 -8.97 -24.16 -16.95
N PRO A 139 -8.76 -22.88 -17.28
CA PRO A 139 -9.64 -21.79 -16.81
C PRO A 139 -11.03 -21.84 -17.47
N ILE A 140 -11.19 -22.55 -18.60
CA ILE A 140 -12.46 -22.69 -19.33
C ILE A 140 -13.22 -23.93 -18.85
N SER A 141 -14.41 -23.71 -18.29
CA SER A 141 -15.30 -24.80 -17.84
C SER A 141 -16.21 -25.34 -18.95
N ALA A 142 -16.51 -26.63 -18.88
CA ALA A 142 -17.44 -27.28 -19.82
C ALA A 142 -18.87 -26.73 -19.72
N GLU A 143 -19.31 -26.38 -18.51
CA GLU A 143 -20.62 -25.78 -18.25
C GLU A 143 -20.79 -24.42 -18.95
N PHE A 144 -19.72 -23.63 -18.98
CA PHE A 144 -19.70 -22.37 -19.71
C PHE A 144 -19.84 -22.56 -21.21
N LEU A 145 -19.09 -23.50 -21.80
CA LEU A 145 -19.20 -23.80 -23.23
C LEU A 145 -20.62 -24.25 -23.61
N VAL A 146 -21.29 -25.02 -22.73
CA VAL A 146 -22.70 -25.41 -22.91
C VAL A 146 -23.63 -24.20 -22.81
N THR A 147 -23.40 -23.29 -21.87
CA THR A 147 -24.21 -22.07 -21.69
C THR A 147 -24.08 -21.15 -22.90
N GLU A 148 -22.86 -20.94 -23.38
CA GLU A 148 -22.54 -20.17 -24.59
C GLU A 148 -23.24 -20.75 -25.83
N TYR A 149 -23.22 -22.08 -25.97
CA TYR A 149 -23.94 -22.78 -27.03
C TYR A 149 -25.47 -22.60 -26.95
N GLN A 150 -26.04 -22.58 -25.74
CA GLN A 150 -27.48 -22.41 -25.53
C GLN A 150 -27.96 -20.97 -25.71
N THR A 151 -27.10 -19.98 -25.43
CA THR A 151 -27.48 -18.56 -25.39
C THR A 151 -27.12 -17.78 -26.65
N LYS A 152 -26.08 -18.19 -27.40
CA LYS A 152 -25.59 -17.47 -28.57
C LYS A 152 -25.87 -18.19 -29.90
N GLY A 153 -26.17 -17.39 -30.93
CA GLY A 153 -26.35 -17.88 -32.29
C GLY A 153 -25.02 -18.20 -33.00
N SER A 154 -25.10 -18.93 -34.13
CA SER A 154 -23.92 -19.35 -34.90
C SER A 154 -23.08 -18.17 -35.40
N VAL A 155 -23.74 -17.11 -35.90
CA VAL A 155 -23.06 -15.91 -36.41
C VAL A 155 -22.33 -15.18 -35.29
N THR A 156 -22.96 -15.03 -34.12
CA THR A 156 -22.36 -14.35 -32.96
C THR A 156 -21.09 -15.08 -32.49
N LEU A 157 -21.15 -16.41 -32.35
CA LEU A 157 -19.98 -17.20 -31.94
C LEU A 157 -18.87 -17.17 -33.00
N GLN A 158 -19.23 -17.23 -34.29
CA GLN A 158 -18.26 -17.07 -35.38
C GLN A 158 -17.55 -15.72 -35.32
N THR A 159 -18.31 -14.62 -35.19
CA THR A 159 -17.73 -13.27 -35.07
C THR A 159 -16.84 -13.14 -33.84
N GLN A 160 -17.20 -13.74 -32.71
CA GLN A 160 -16.36 -13.73 -31.51
C GLN A 160 -15.02 -14.43 -31.73
N VAL A 161 -15.03 -15.61 -32.37
CA VAL A 161 -13.79 -16.35 -32.69
C VAL A 161 -12.93 -15.59 -33.70
N VAL A 162 -13.55 -14.96 -34.72
CA VAL A 162 -12.84 -14.13 -35.71
C VAL A 162 -12.23 -12.90 -35.05
N ASN A 163 -12.98 -12.19 -34.21
CA ASN A 163 -12.50 -10.99 -33.51
C ASN A 163 -11.33 -11.34 -32.59
N PHE A 164 -11.45 -12.40 -31.79
CA PHE A 164 -10.37 -12.87 -30.92
C PHE A 164 -9.10 -13.26 -31.71
N ALA A 165 -9.26 -13.97 -32.83
CA ALA A 165 -8.13 -14.33 -33.68
C ALA A 165 -7.46 -13.10 -34.33
N ASN A 166 -8.24 -12.10 -34.74
CA ASN A 166 -7.71 -10.85 -35.26
C ASN A 166 -7.02 -10.01 -34.18
N GLU A 167 -7.54 -10.01 -32.95
CA GLU A 167 -6.95 -9.33 -31.80
C GLU A 167 -5.58 -9.91 -31.43
N MET A 168 -5.46 -11.25 -31.45
CA MET A 168 -4.18 -11.95 -31.24
C MET A 168 -3.11 -11.58 -32.29
N LYS A 169 -3.51 -11.15 -33.49
CA LYS A 169 -2.62 -10.71 -34.57
C LYS A 169 -2.19 -9.24 -34.44
N THR A 170 -2.78 -8.48 -33.52
CA THR A 170 -2.45 -7.06 -33.36
C THR A 170 -1.00 -6.86 -32.90
N THR A 171 -0.37 -5.77 -33.36
CA THR A 171 0.98 -5.39 -32.94
C THR A 171 1.11 -5.24 -31.42
N ASN A 172 0.02 -4.85 -30.74
CA ASN A 172 -0.01 -4.71 -29.29
C ASN A 172 0.13 -6.07 -28.59
N VAL A 173 -0.65 -7.07 -28.97
CA VAL A 173 -0.56 -8.43 -28.40
C VAL A 173 0.77 -9.08 -28.76
N TYR A 174 1.24 -8.89 -30.00
CA TYR A 174 2.57 -9.35 -30.43
C TYR A 174 3.68 -8.80 -29.52
N ASN A 175 3.70 -7.48 -29.30
CA ASN A 175 4.69 -6.83 -28.44
C ASN A 175 4.54 -7.26 -26.97
N LEU A 176 3.32 -7.46 -26.49
CA LEU A 176 3.07 -7.89 -25.11
C LEU A 176 3.63 -9.30 -24.84
N ILE A 177 3.33 -10.26 -25.72
CA ILE A 177 3.83 -11.64 -25.56
C ILE A 177 5.35 -11.68 -25.71
N THR A 178 5.90 -10.94 -26.68
CA THR A 178 7.36 -10.80 -26.85
C THR A 178 8.01 -10.26 -25.58
N LYS A 179 7.48 -9.18 -24.99
CA LYS A 179 7.98 -8.63 -23.72
C LYS A 179 7.83 -9.60 -22.54
N GLY A 180 6.78 -10.41 -22.52
CA GLY A 180 6.60 -11.47 -21.52
C GLY A 180 7.65 -12.58 -21.65
N GLU A 181 7.96 -12.97 -22.88
CA GLU A 181 9.04 -13.92 -23.16
C GLU A 181 10.42 -13.32 -22.80
N ASP A 182 10.66 -12.03 -23.10
CA ASP A 182 11.87 -11.29 -22.71
C ASP A 182 12.04 -11.22 -21.19
N LEU A 183 10.96 -10.91 -20.47
CA LEU A 183 10.95 -10.86 -19.00
C LEU A 183 11.32 -12.22 -18.40
N THR A 184 10.71 -13.29 -18.92
CA THR A 184 10.94 -14.67 -18.45
C THR A 184 12.36 -15.12 -18.75
N TYR A 185 12.84 -14.87 -19.97
CA TYR A 185 14.21 -15.18 -20.38
C TYR A 185 15.24 -14.42 -19.52
N LYS A 186 15.06 -13.11 -19.37
CA LYS A 186 15.98 -12.28 -18.58
C LYS A 186 15.94 -12.64 -17.10
N GLY A 187 14.76 -12.87 -16.53
CA GLY A 187 14.57 -13.14 -15.11
C GLY A 187 15.00 -14.54 -14.69
N LEU A 188 14.69 -15.57 -15.49
CA LEU A 188 14.95 -16.97 -15.12
C LEU A 188 16.25 -17.52 -15.69
N PHE A 189 16.81 -16.92 -16.76
CA PHE A 189 18.02 -17.44 -17.41
C PHE A 189 19.23 -16.50 -17.32
N ILE A 190 19.08 -15.21 -17.61
CA ILE A 190 20.23 -14.26 -17.58
C ILE A 190 20.57 -13.83 -16.15
N ASN A 191 19.56 -13.44 -15.36
CA ASN A 191 19.77 -12.84 -14.05
C ASN A 191 19.73 -13.91 -12.94
N SER A 192 20.91 -14.37 -12.53
CA SER A 192 21.06 -15.39 -11.48
C SER A 192 20.47 -14.97 -10.13
N THR A 193 20.61 -13.69 -9.73
CA THR A 193 20.06 -13.16 -8.47
C THR A 193 18.53 -13.14 -8.49
N PHE A 194 17.92 -12.69 -9.60
CA PHE A 194 16.47 -12.67 -9.75
C PHE A 194 15.90 -14.09 -9.70
N ARG A 195 16.57 -15.04 -10.37
CA ARG A 195 16.22 -16.46 -10.33
C ARG A 195 16.28 -17.01 -8.92
N GLU A 196 17.40 -16.80 -8.21
CA GLU A 196 17.57 -17.24 -6.81
C GLU A 196 16.50 -16.60 -5.90
N GLY A 197 16.16 -15.33 -6.13
CA GLY A 197 15.08 -14.63 -5.45
C GLY A 197 13.72 -15.28 -5.67
N THR A 198 13.41 -15.67 -6.91
CA THR A 198 12.19 -16.38 -7.29
C THR A 198 12.13 -17.76 -6.62
N GLU A 199 13.23 -18.51 -6.62
CA GLU A 199 13.32 -19.80 -5.91
C GLU A 199 13.08 -19.63 -4.41
N THR A 200 13.72 -18.64 -3.79
CA THR A 200 13.57 -18.38 -2.35
C THR A 200 12.14 -17.97 -1.99
N LEU A 201 11.50 -17.14 -2.82
CA LEU A 201 10.11 -16.72 -2.64
C LEU A 201 9.15 -17.90 -2.72
N LEU A 202 9.28 -18.76 -3.74
CA LEU A 202 8.45 -19.94 -3.89
C LEU A 202 8.64 -20.93 -2.73
N ASN A 203 9.88 -21.16 -2.29
CA ASN A 203 10.17 -21.97 -1.10
C ASN A 203 9.48 -21.42 0.16
N GLY A 204 9.43 -20.10 0.33
CA GLY A 204 8.70 -19.46 1.43
C GLY A 204 7.19 -19.66 1.34
N LEU A 205 6.60 -19.54 0.14
CA LEU A 205 5.16 -19.73 -0.08
C LEU A 205 4.72 -21.19 0.11
N VAL A 206 5.60 -22.17 -0.09
CA VAL A 206 5.31 -23.59 0.12
C VAL A 206 5.70 -24.12 1.50
N ASP A 207 6.17 -23.26 2.40
CA ASP A 207 6.49 -23.66 3.76
C ASP A 207 5.25 -24.22 4.48
N SER A 208 5.45 -25.29 5.26
CA SER A 208 4.37 -25.99 5.97
C SER A 208 3.50 -25.09 6.85
N SER A 209 4.07 -24.01 7.41
CA SER A 209 3.36 -23.04 8.25
C SER A 209 2.41 -22.12 7.48
N ILE A 210 2.63 -21.92 6.17
CA ILE A 210 1.77 -21.13 5.29
C ILE A 210 0.77 -22.03 4.58
N ILE A 211 1.25 -23.13 3.98
CA ILE A 211 0.42 -24.06 3.21
C ILE A 211 -0.65 -24.75 4.07
N GLY A 212 -0.34 -25.03 5.35
CA GLY A 212 -1.29 -25.63 6.28
C GLY A 212 -2.41 -24.69 6.73
N ASP A 213 -2.26 -23.38 6.50
CA ASP A 213 -3.25 -22.38 6.89
C ASP A 213 -4.20 -22.08 5.72
N LEU A 214 -5.37 -22.72 5.77
CA LEU A 214 -6.45 -22.51 4.79
C LEU A 214 -6.86 -21.03 4.68
N SER A 215 -6.72 -20.23 5.76
CA SER A 215 -7.09 -18.82 5.74
C SER A 215 -6.17 -17.98 4.84
N PHE A 216 -4.87 -18.28 4.79
CA PHE A 216 -3.93 -17.57 3.91
C PHE A 216 -4.26 -17.82 2.44
N ARG A 217 -4.54 -19.09 2.06
CA ARG A 217 -4.98 -19.45 0.72
C ARG A 217 -6.27 -18.72 0.35
N THR A 218 -7.29 -18.79 1.21
CA THR A 218 -8.58 -18.13 0.97
C THR A 218 -8.41 -16.63 0.83
N ASN A 219 -7.55 -15.99 1.61
CA ASN A 219 -7.28 -14.55 1.53
C ASN A 219 -6.53 -14.16 0.25
N LEU A 220 -5.59 -14.99 -0.23
CA LEU A 220 -4.87 -14.73 -1.48
C LEU A 220 -5.79 -14.89 -2.70
N VAL A 221 -6.60 -15.95 -2.72
CA VAL A 221 -7.67 -16.12 -3.71
C VAL A 221 -8.69 -14.99 -3.60
N SER A 222 -8.95 -14.49 -2.38
CA SER A 222 -9.93 -13.43 -2.18
C SER A 222 -9.52 -12.08 -2.72
N MET A 223 -8.25 -11.74 -2.57
CA MET A 223 -7.68 -10.54 -3.18
C MET A 223 -7.77 -10.60 -4.71
N ALA A 224 -7.46 -11.75 -5.32
CA ALA A 224 -7.54 -11.91 -6.77
C ALA A 224 -8.98 -11.77 -7.30
N TYR A 225 -9.98 -12.37 -6.64
CA TYR A 225 -11.37 -12.16 -7.06
C TYR A 225 -11.85 -10.73 -6.79
N SER A 226 -11.38 -10.09 -5.72
CA SER A 226 -11.83 -8.74 -5.35
C SER A 226 -11.39 -7.71 -6.39
N LEU A 227 -10.25 -7.94 -7.07
CA LEU A 227 -9.86 -7.17 -8.25
C LEU A 227 -10.83 -7.34 -9.43
N GLY A 228 -11.37 -8.55 -9.63
CA GLY A 228 -12.44 -8.79 -10.61
C GLY A 228 -13.77 -8.15 -10.19
N ASP A 229 -14.15 -8.28 -8.92
CA ASP A 229 -15.37 -7.68 -8.34
C ASP A 229 -15.36 -6.15 -8.44
N MET A 230 -14.18 -5.52 -8.31
CA MET A 230 -13.99 -4.09 -8.55
C MET A 230 -14.57 -3.64 -9.90
N MET A 231 -14.41 -4.47 -10.94
CA MET A 231 -14.89 -4.18 -12.29
C MET A 231 -16.40 -4.44 -12.48
N TYR A 232 -17.03 -5.19 -11.56
CA TYR A 232 -18.49 -5.31 -11.49
C TYR A 232 -19.13 -4.16 -10.72
N LYS A 233 -18.37 -3.46 -9.87
CA LYS A 233 -18.89 -2.31 -9.10
C LYS A 233 -19.12 -1.11 -10.00
N LYS A 234 -20.00 -0.23 -9.53
CA LYS A 234 -20.22 1.11 -10.08
C LYS A 234 -19.68 2.15 -9.11
N ALA A 235 -19.16 3.25 -9.64
CA ALA A 235 -18.61 4.36 -8.86
C ALA A 235 -19.62 5.50 -8.69
N GLY A 236 -19.34 6.37 -7.72
CA GLY A 236 -20.20 7.52 -7.37
C GLY A 236 -21.19 7.21 -6.25
N PHE A 237 -21.88 8.24 -5.77
CA PHE A 237 -22.81 8.14 -4.61
C PHE A 237 -24.07 7.33 -4.89
N SER A 238 -24.60 7.44 -6.10
CA SER A 238 -25.78 6.70 -6.57
C SER A 238 -25.38 5.52 -7.46
N ASP A 239 -24.11 5.10 -7.43
CA ASP A 239 -23.60 4.03 -8.27
C ASP A 239 -23.89 4.27 -9.76
N PHE A 240 -23.79 5.52 -10.21
CA PHE A 240 -24.24 5.94 -11.54
C PHE A 240 -23.21 5.64 -12.64
N LYS A 241 -21.93 5.44 -12.30
CA LYS A 241 -20.84 5.29 -13.29
C LYS A 241 -20.31 3.85 -13.32
N SER A 242 -20.28 3.22 -14.50
CA SER A 242 -19.69 1.89 -14.68
C SER A 242 -18.16 1.95 -14.59
N ALA A 243 -17.53 0.84 -14.20
CA ALA A 243 -16.07 0.74 -14.10
C ALA A 243 -15.35 1.16 -15.40
N GLU A 244 -15.89 0.82 -16.57
CA GLU A 244 -15.32 1.22 -17.86
C GLU A 244 -15.20 2.74 -18.01
N THR A 245 -16.24 3.51 -17.64
CA THR A 245 -16.24 4.97 -17.74
C THR A 245 -15.23 5.56 -16.76
N VAL A 246 -15.09 4.96 -15.57
CA VAL A 246 -14.09 5.36 -14.58
C VAL A 246 -12.67 5.23 -15.14
N PHE A 247 -12.34 4.12 -15.79
CA PHE A 247 -11.01 3.93 -16.38
C PHE A 247 -10.76 4.81 -17.60
N LYS A 248 -11.77 5.06 -18.44
CA LYS A 248 -11.68 6.01 -19.55
C LYS A 248 -11.39 7.43 -19.03
N GLU A 249 -12.13 7.88 -18.03
CA GLU A 249 -11.90 9.19 -17.39
C GLU A 249 -10.57 9.28 -16.64
N LEU A 250 -10.08 8.18 -16.06
CA LEU A 250 -8.75 8.14 -15.44
C LEU A 250 -7.66 8.45 -16.48
N ILE A 251 -7.71 7.83 -17.66
CA ILE A 251 -6.75 8.09 -18.75
C ILE A 251 -6.80 9.56 -19.17
N VAL A 252 -8.00 10.12 -19.35
CA VAL A 252 -8.19 11.54 -19.71
C VAL A 252 -7.64 12.48 -18.63
N ASN A 253 -7.88 12.18 -17.34
CA ASN A 253 -7.37 13.02 -16.26
C ASN A 253 -5.85 12.93 -16.10
N LEU A 254 -5.26 11.76 -16.34
CA LEU A 254 -3.80 11.59 -16.31
C LEU A 254 -3.13 12.36 -17.45
N GLU A 255 -3.68 12.33 -18.66
CA GLU A 255 -3.23 13.19 -19.75
C GLU A 255 -3.33 14.66 -19.35
N LYS A 256 -4.52 15.10 -18.95
CA LYS A 256 -4.82 16.51 -18.66
C LYS A 256 -3.92 17.15 -17.59
N TYR A 257 -3.60 16.43 -16.51
CA TYR A 257 -2.92 16.99 -15.33
C TYR A 257 -1.50 16.46 -15.10
N TYR A 258 -1.15 15.27 -15.61
CA TYR A 258 0.11 14.58 -15.32
C TYR A 258 0.99 14.37 -16.58
N THR A 259 0.58 14.88 -17.75
CA THR A 259 1.43 14.85 -18.95
C THR A 259 1.76 16.26 -19.46
N SER A 260 3.00 16.43 -19.91
CA SER A 260 3.48 17.71 -20.45
C SER A 260 2.71 18.07 -21.72
N GLY A 261 2.05 19.23 -21.72
CA GLY A 261 1.18 19.68 -22.82
C GLY A 261 -0.32 19.54 -22.54
N GLY A 262 -0.69 18.81 -21.47
CA GLY A 262 -2.08 18.68 -21.05
C GLY A 262 -2.70 20.00 -20.57
N SER A 263 -4.00 20.18 -20.81
CA SER A 263 -4.69 21.46 -20.54
C SER A 263 -4.71 21.91 -19.08
N GLY A 264 -4.51 21.00 -18.13
CA GLY A 264 -4.40 21.28 -16.69
C GLY A 264 -2.97 21.28 -16.15
N TYR A 265 -1.97 21.01 -16.99
CA TYR A 265 -0.56 20.92 -16.62
C TYR A 265 0.07 22.32 -16.58
N SER A 266 0.03 22.96 -15.41
CA SER A 266 0.55 24.32 -15.17
C SER A 266 2.01 24.34 -14.67
N SER A 267 2.54 25.53 -14.38
CA SER A 267 3.88 25.72 -13.80
C SER A 267 4.07 25.02 -12.46
N GLU A 268 3.00 24.85 -11.68
CA GLU A 268 3.02 24.14 -10.40
C GLU A 268 3.21 22.62 -10.57
N TYR A 269 2.77 22.05 -11.71
CA TYR A 269 3.00 20.63 -12.03
C TYR A 269 4.37 20.38 -12.65
N SER A 270 4.93 21.38 -13.36
CA SER A 270 6.20 21.29 -14.08
C SER A 270 7.43 21.74 -13.27
N ASP A 271 7.29 21.83 -11.94
CA ASP A 271 8.38 22.21 -11.03
C ASP A 271 9.62 21.32 -11.23
N SER A 272 10.79 21.95 -11.32
CA SER A 272 12.06 21.25 -11.60
C SER A 272 12.56 20.39 -10.44
N THR A 273 12.14 20.69 -9.22
CA THR A 273 12.53 19.99 -7.99
C THR A 273 11.50 18.93 -7.59
N TYR A 274 10.22 19.20 -7.84
CA TYR A 274 9.09 18.33 -7.49
C TYR A 274 8.19 18.09 -8.71
N PRO A 275 8.71 17.46 -9.78
CA PRO A 275 7.94 17.23 -11.00
C PRO A 275 6.71 16.37 -10.68
N SER A 276 5.55 16.83 -11.14
CA SER A 276 4.28 16.09 -11.05
C SER A 276 4.01 15.29 -12.32
N GLU A 277 4.97 15.19 -13.25
CA GLU A 277 4.82 14.37 -14.44
C GLU A 277 4.62 12.89 -14.07
N PHE A 278 3.72 12.20 -14.78
CA PHE A 278 3.34 10.80 -14.54
C PHE A 278 4.54 9.87 -14.38
N GLN A 279 5.54 10.00 -15.26
CA GLN A 279 6.75 9.19 -15.21
C GLN A 279 7.52 9.41 -13.90
N SER A 280 7.81 10.66 -13.55
CA SER A 280 8.57 11.04 -12.36
C SER A 280 7.87 10.55 -11.09
N VAL A 281 6.54 10.72 -11.04
CA VAL A 281 5.75 10.30 -9.87
C VAL A 281 5.78 8.79 -9.68
N LEU A 282 5.63 8.00 -10.75
CA LEU A 282 5.68 6.53 -10.64
C LEU A 282 7.08 5.99 -10.33
N ILE A 283 8.13 6.60 -10.88
CA ILE A 283 9.52 6.21 -10.60
C ILE A 283 9.87 6.48 -9.14
N GLU A 284 9.52 7.66 -8.63
CA GLU A 284 9.72 8.01 -7.23
C GLU A 284 8.88 7.14 -6.29
N LEU A 285 7.61 6.85 -6.66
CA LEU A 285 6.75 5.95 -5.89
C LEU A 285 7.36 4.55 -5.81
N TYR A 286 7.84 4.02 -6.94
CA TYR A 286 8.55 2.74 -6.97
C TYR A 286 9.80 2.78 -6.07
N GLY A 287 10.61 3.84 -6.16
CA GLY A 287 11.79 4.03 -5.33
C GLY A 287 11.47 4.03 -3.83
N LEU A 288 10.36 4.64 -3.41
CA LEU A 288 9.90 4.66 -2.02
C LEU A 288 9.37 3.29 -1.56
N ILE A 289 8.55 2.62 -2.38
CA ILE A 289 8.05 1.27 -2.10
C ILE A 289 9.22 0.29 -2.00
N LYS A 290 10.21 0.39 -2.90
CA LYS A 290 11.43 -0.41 -2.87
C LYS A 290 12.20 -0.22 -1.55
N LYS A 291 12.28 1.00 -1.01
CA LYS A 291 12.94 1.28 0.28
C LYS A 291 12.21 0.66 1.49
N LEU A 292 10.92 0.35 1.40
CA LEU A 292 10.22 -0.38 2.47
C LEU A 292 10.65 -1.86 2.56
N VAL A 293 11.05 -2.45 1.43
CA VAL A 293 11.49 -3.85 1.35
C VAL A 293 13.02 -3.97 1.39
N ILE A 294 13.73 -3.13 0.64
CA ILE A 294 15.19 -3.02 0.61
C ILE A 294 15.57 -1.73 1.31
N THR A 295 15.59 -1.78 2.63
CA THR A 295 15.80 -0.56 3.42
C THR A 295 17.28 -0.15 3.40
N PRO A 296 17.62 1.08 2.99
CA PRO A 296 18.99 1.57 3.01
C PRO A 296 19.56 1.60 4.43
N THR A 297 20.82 1.18 4.59
CA THR A 297 21.57 1.27 5.85
C THR A 297 21.79 2.70 6.31
N SER A 298 21.63 3.69 5.41
CA SER A 298 21.65 5.12 5.73
C SER A 298 20.41 5.58 6.51
N LEU A 299 19.29 4.85 6.42
CA LEU A 299 18.03 5.22 7.05
C LEU A 299 17.72 4.43 8.32
N THR A 300 18.37 3.27 8.52
CA THR A 300 18.04 2.33 9.61
C THR A 300 19.26 1.93 10.42
N LYS A 301 19.06 1.67 11.71
CA LYS A 301 20.09 1.13 12.62
C LYS A 301 20.88 0.02 11.93
N ASP A 302 22.22 0.09 11.99
CA ASP A 302 23.06 -0.82 11.21
C ASP A 302 22.80 -2.27 11.64
N SER A 303 22.51 -3.14 10.68
CA SER A 303 22.19 -4.55 10.91
C SER A 303 23.44 -5.42 10.81
N THR A 304 24.51 -5.02 11.51
CA THR A 304 25.51 -6.02 11.91
C THR A 304 24.86 -6.90 12.98
N CYS A 305 24.12 -7.92 12.51
CA CYS A 305 23.69 -9.13 13.19
C CYS A 305 23.80 -9.15 14.74
N PRO A 306 22.73 -9.39 15.52
CA PRO A 306 22.90 -10.42 16.55
C PRO A 306 23.31 -11.67 15.76
N SER A 307 24.43 -12.28 16.13
CA SER A 307 25.22 -13.30 15.42
C SER A 307 24.48 -14.55 14.89
N ASN A 308 23.15 -14.58 14.87
CA ASN A 308 22.30 -15.71 14.52
C ASN A 308 21.11 -15.35 13.58
N SER A 309 21.09 -14.23 12.85
CA SER A 309 19.98 -13.91 11.92
C SER A 309 20.46 -13.31 10.60
N ALA A 310 20.50 -14.14 9.56
CA ALA A 310 21.12 -13.90 8.25
C ALA A 310 20.35 -12.96 7.28
N LEU A 311 19.51 -12.04 7.77
CA LEU A 311 18.74 -11.14 6.90
C LEU A 311 18.81 -9.67 7.37
N PRO A 312 18.99 -8.70 6.46
CA PRO A 312 18.76 -7.28 6.75
C PRO A 312 17.30 -7.10 7.16
N ILE A 313 17.05 -6.41 8.28
CA ILE A 313 15.69 -6.16 8.79
C ILE A 313 15.01 -5.14 7.87
N SER A 314 14.02 -5.55 7.09
CA SER A 314 13.23 -4.65 6.26
C SER A 314 12.06 -4.04 7.04
N ILE A 315 11.71 -2.79 6.74
CA ILE A 315 10.58 -2.11 7.41
C ILE A 315 9.26 -2.84 7.14
N ALA A 316 9.06 -3.35 5.92
CA ALA A 316 7.89 -4.14 5.56
C ALA A 316 7.83 -5.47 6.34
N HIS A 317 8.97 -6.10 6.64
CA HIS A 317 9.00 -7.31 7.47
C HIS A 317 8.58 -7.02 8.91
N GLU A 318 9.13 -5.95 9.50
CA GLU A 318 8.77 -5.48 10.85
C GLU A 318 7.32 -5.00 10.94
N LEU A 319 6.79 -4.37 9.89
CA LEU A 319 5.38 -3.99 9.81
C LEU A 319 4.47 -5.19 10.04
N LEU A 320 4.73 -6.33 9.38
CA LEU A 320 3.92 -7.53 9.55
C LEU A 320 4.01 -8.08 10.97
N VAL A 321 5.23 -8.14 11.53
CA VAL A 321 5.46 -8.63 12.89
C VAL A 321 4.71 -7.76 13.91
N ASN A 322 4.79 -6.44 13.76
CA ASN A 322 4.11 -5.49 14.63
C ASN A 322 2.60 -5.56 14.49
N LEU A 323 2.07 -5.73 13.26
CA LEU A 323 0.64 -5.88 13.02
C LEU A 323 0.09 -7.15 13.69
N ALA A 324 0.86 -8.24 13.68
CA ALA A 324 0.46 -9.50 14.32
C ALA A 324 0.37 -9.43 15.85
N LEU A 325 1.01 -8.44 16.49
CA LEU A 325 0.83 -8.20 17.94
C LEU A 325 -0.59 -7.72 18.29
N PHE A 326 -1.34 -7.21 17.30
CA PHE A 326 -2.75 -6.93 17.40
C PHE A 326 -3.56 -8.12 16.88
N ASP A 327 -3.82 -9.11 17.74
CA ASP A 327 -4.48 -10.37 17.38
C ASP A 327 -5.81 -10.18 16.61
N PHE A 328 -6.56 -9.12 16.95
CA PHE A 328 -7.85 -8.78 16.33
C PHE A 328 -7.75 -8.40 14.83
N THR A 329 -6.57 -8.06 14.33
CA THR A 329 -6.36 -7.67 12.91
C THR A 329 -6.58 -8.81 11.93
N THR A 330 -6.40 -10.06 12.39
CA THR A 330 -6.61 -11.25 11.57
C THR A 330 -8.09 -11.54 11.29
N SER A 331 -8.98 -11.01 12.11
CA SER A 331 -10.45 -11.15 12.00
C SER A 331 -11.14 -9.83 11.63
N MET A 332 -10.39 -8.79 11.28
CA MET A 332 -10.95 -7.47 11.00
C MET A 332 -11.69 -7.48 9.65
N THR A 333 -12.94 -7.05 9.64
CA THR A 333 -13.77 -6.89 8.43
C THR A 333 -13.96 -5.42 8.07
N ASP A 334 -14.37 -5.11 6.84
CA ASP A 334 -14.74 -3.75 6.37
C ASP A 334 -13.62 -2.69 6.45
N VAL A 335 -12.36 -3.09 6.29
CA VAL A 335 -11.24 -2.12 6.19
C VAL A 335 -11.44 -1.21 4.98
N ASP A 336 -11.93 -1.76 3.88
CA ASP A 336 -12.27 -1.04 2.65
C ASP A 336 -13.38 0.01 2.86
N SER A 337 -14.34 -0.26 3.75
CA SER A 337 -15.36 0.74 4.12
C SER A 337 -14.75 1.94 4.85
N SER A 338 -13.65 1.75 5.59
CA SER A 338 -12.94 2.89 6.20
C SER A 338 -12.25 3.74 5.13
N LEU A 339 -11.67 3.11 4.10
CA LEU A 339 -11.15 3.85 2.94
C LEU A 339 -12.28 4.62 2.24
N LYS A 340 -13.43 3.97 2.00
CA LYS A 340 -14.62 4.60 1.39
C LYS A 340 -15.06 5.83 2.15
N ASN A 341 -15.04 5.78 3.48
CA ASN A 341 -15.38 6.92 4.33
C ASN A 341 -14.29 8.00 4.32
N LEU A 342 -12.99 7.66 4.30
CA LEU A 342 -11.89 8.63 4.20
C LEU A 342 -11.87 9.41 2.88
N ILE A 343 -12.27 8.79 1.77
CA ILE A 343 -12.44 9.49 0.49
C ILE A 343 -13.76 10.28 0.44
N ARG A 344 -14.73 9.89 1.29
CA ARG A 344 -16.05 10.53 1.34
C ARG A 344 -16.08 11.82 2.13
N LEU A 345 -15.42 11.79 3.27
CA LEU A 345 -15.42 12.88 4.23
C LEU A 345 -14.34 13.91 3.89
N ASP A 346 -14.56 15.14 4.31
CA ASP A 346 -13.52 16.17 4.35
C ASP A 346 -12.63 15.99 5.59
N PHE A 347 -11.62 16.84 5.73
CA PHE A 347 -10.69 16.80 6.85
C PHE A 347 -11.35 17.01 8.23
N LYS A 348 -12.54 17.62 8.31
CA LYS A 348 -13.33 17.78 9.55
C LYS A 348 -14.31 16.63 9.76
N GLY A 349 -14.31 15.61 8.90
CA GLY A 349 -15.24 14.51 8.96
C GLY A 349 -16.67 14.86 8.52
N LYS A 350 -16.85 15.96 7.79
CA LYS A 350 -18.14 16.31 7.18
C LYS A 350 -18.26 15.66 5.82
N ASP A 351 -19.49 15.35 5.44
CA ASP A 351 -19.75 14.84 4.10
C ASP A 351 -19.54 15.93 3.05
N ARG A 352 -18.66 15.68 2.07
CA ARG A 352 -18.29 16.61 0.99
C ARG A 352 -19.44 16.96 0.04
N THR A 353 -20.50 16.16 0.03
CA THR A 353 -21.61 16.24 -0.94
C THR A 353 -22.89 16.73 -0.31
N TYR A 354 -23.28 16.17 0.83
CA TYR A 354 -24.55 16.51 1.47
C TYR A 354 -24.45 17.72 2.41
N THR A 355 -23.24 18.18 2.72
CA THR A 355 -23.02 19.36 3.58
C THR A 355 -22.75 20.59 2.73
N ASN A 356 -23.82 21.33 2.40
CA ASN A 356 -23.75 22.50 1.50
C ASN A 356 -22.96 23.70 2.06
N ASN A 357 -22.91 23.86 3.39
CA ASN A 357 -22.18 24.95 4.05
C ASN A 357 -21.06 24.43 4.96
N GLY A 358 -19.81 24.80 4.61
CA GLY A 358 -18.64 24.57 5.45
C GLY A 358 -17.98 23.20 5.35
N SER A 359 -18.18 22.46 4.24
CA SER A 359 -17.35 21.31 3.85
C SER A 359 -16.30 21.70 2.81
N ILE A 360 -15.08 21.17 2.94
CA ILE A 360 -13.99 21.45 2.00
C ILE A 360 -13.99 20.45 0.83
N THR A 361 -13.52 20.88 -0.34
CA THR A 361 -13.50 20.02 -1.53
C THR A 361 -12.40 18.95 -1.49
N ALA A 362 -11.31 19.12 -0.73
CA ALA A 362 -10.31 18.07 -0.52
C ALA A 362 -10.83 16.94 0.38
N THR A 363 -10.34 15.71 0.18
CA THR A 363 -10.72 14.55 1.01
C THR A 363 -9.92 14.50 2.31
N ALA A 364 -10.44 13.80 3.32
CA ALA A 364 -9.67 13.51 4.53
C ALA A 364 -8.34 12.79 4.20
N LEU A 365 -8.34 11.86 3.24
CA LEU A 365 -7.13 11.16 2.81
C LEU A 365 -6.09 12.12 2.19
N GLU A 366 -6.52 13.00 1.28
CA GLU A 366 -5.64 14.00 0.65
C GLU A 366 -5.12 15.01 1.69
N SER A 367 -5.99 15.49 2.58
CA SER A 367 -5.62 16.38 3.67
C SER A 367 -4.65 15.76 4.67
N LEU A 368 -4.69 14.43 4.87
CA LEU A 368 -3.74 13.72 5.73
C LEU A 368 -2.32 13.74 5.13
N PHE A 369 -2.19 13.43 3.83
CA PHE A 369 -0.91 13.50 3.13
C PHE A 369 -0.38 14.94 3.06
N TYR A 370 -1.28 15.91 2.87
CA TYR A 370 -0.95 17.32 2.92
C TYR A 370 -0.42 17.75 4.30
N LEU A 371 -1.11 17.39 5.40
CA LEU A 371 -0.68 17.70 6.76
C LEU A 371 0.69 17.08 7.08
N LEU A 372 0.89 15.79 6.79
CA LEU A 372 2.18 15.12 7.02
C LEU A 372 3.33 15.82 6.29
N SER A 373 3.07 16.27 5.06
CA SER A 373 4.04 16.98 4.24
C SER A 373 4.34 18.39 4.76
N ILE A 374 3.33 19.12 5.26
CA ILE A 374 3.53 20.42 5.93
C ILE A 374 4.36 20.25 7.19
N VAL A 375 3.99 19.31 8.05
CA VAL A 375 4.64 19.12 9.36
C VAL A 375 6.13 18.76 9.19
N ASP A 376 6.49 17.98 8.17
CA ASP A 376 7.90 17.67 7.87
C ASP A 376 8.66 18.88 7.28
N SER A 377 7.96 19.81 6.65
CA SER A 377 8.56 20.98 6.00
C SER A 377 8.67 22.19 6.93
N PHE A 378 7.82 22.27 7.95
CA PHE A 378 7.72 23.42 8.84
C PHE A 378 8.83 23.40 9.91
N GLY A 379 9.41 24.58 10.19
CA GLY A 379 10.41 24.75 11.23
C GLY A 379 11.64 25.49 10.72
N TYR A 380 11.98 26.61 11.33
CA TYR A 380 12.96 27.55 10.80
C TYR A 380 14.07 27.87 11.79
N THR A 381 15.24 28.23 11.26
CA THR A 381 16.27 28.89 12.05
C THR A 381 16.11 30.40 11.90
N TRP A 382 16.12 31.09 13.03
CA TRP A 382 15.95 32.52 13.14
C TRP A 382 17.31 33.18 13.33
N GLU A 383 17.50 34.36 12.74
CA GLU A 383 18.68 35.16 12.99
C GLU A 383 18.79 35.54 14.47
N ASP A 384 19.97 35.34 15.06
CA ASP A 384 20.21 35.41 16.50
C ASP A 384 21.21 36.53 16.91
N THR A 385 21.22 37.62 16.13
CA THR A 385 22.02 38.83 16.40
C THR A 385 21.28 39.81 17.32
N VAL A 386 22.02 40.45 18.24
CA VAL A 386 21.50 41.39 19.27
C VAL A 386 21.59 42.85 18.81
N SER A 387 22.44 43.15 17.82
CA SER A 387 22.82 44.51 17.44
C SER A 387 21.97 45.06 16.29
N CYS A 388 21.05 45.98 16.60
CA CYS A 388 20.53 46.94 15.64
C CYS A 388 21.45 48.16 15.64
N SER A 389 22.22 48.37 14.57
CA SER A 389 22.90 49.66 14.36
C SER A 389 21.95 50.64 13.69
N SER A 390 21.84 51.87 14.21
CA SER A 390 20.92 52.92 13.76
C SER A 390 20.95 53.27 12.26
N ASN A 391 21.96 52.81 11.51
CA ASN A 391 22.17 53.16 10.10
C ASN A 391 21.84 52.05 9.09
N THR A 392 21.55 50.83 9.55
CA THR A 392 21.12 49.70 8.71
C THR A 392 20.03 48.99 9.49
N GLY A 393 18.76 49.22 9.12
CA GLY A 393 17.60 48.78 9.89
C GLY A 393 17.66 47.32 10.34
N CYS A 394 16.99 47.00 11.45
CA CYS A 394 16.98 45.65 12.04
C CYS A 394 16.47 44.62 11.02
N THR A 395 17.36 43.84 10.42
CA THR A 395 16.98 42.66 9.64
C THR A 395 16.85 41.50 10.61
N ASN A 396 15.63 41.13 10.99
CA ASN A 396 15.37 39.83 11.62
C ASN A 396 14.73 38.97 10.53
N HIS A 397 15.46 37.98 10.02
CA HIS A 397 14.97 37.09 8.98
C HIS A 397 15.28 35.63 9.31
N ILE A 398 14.61 34.74 8.57
CA ILE A 398 14.87 33.31 8.61
C ILE A 398 16.23 33.07 7.94
N THR A 399 17.12 32.35 8.61
CA THR A 399 18.48 32.05 8.11
C THR A 399 18.58 30.67 7.45
N GLY A 400 17.59 29.80 7.66
CA GLY A 400 17.63 28.43 7.17
C GLY A 400 16.43 27.57 7.60
N TYR A 401 16.46 26.32 7.15
CA TYR A 401 15.43 25.31 7.39
C TYR A 401 15.92 24.24 8.36
N THR A 402 15.02 23.77 9.19
CA THR A 402 15.33 22.74 10.20
C THR A 402 14.80 21.35 9.82
N GLY A 403 14.00 21.26 8.76
CA GLY A 403 13.43 20.01 8.25
C GLY A 403 12.51 19.30 9.25
N GLY A 404 11.50 20.03 9.76
CA GLY A 404 10.45 19.48 10.63
C GLY A 404 10.62 19.75 12.13
N ALA A 405 11.69 20.43 12.54
CA ALA A 405 12.05 20.69 13.94
C ALA A 405 11.76 22.14 14.35
N MET A 406 10.52 22.39 14.80
CA MET A 406 10.04 23.72 15.21
C MET A 406 10.91 24.35 16.29
N ALA A 407 11.24 25.62 16.09
CA ALA A 407 11.97 26.45 17.03
C ALA A 407 11.02 27.32 17.86
N VAL A 408 11.47 27.80 19.02
CA VAL A 408 10.70 28.75 19.86
C VAL A 408 10.30 30.00 19.06
N GLY A 409 11.14 30.46 18.12
CA GLY A 409 10.83 31.55 17.20
C GLY A 409 9.62 31.31 16.32
N ASP A 410 9.41 30.07 15.86
CA ASP A 410 8.22 29.71 15.06
C ASP A 410 6.93 29.85 15.89
N THR A 411 7.03 29.46 17.16
CA THR A 411 5.97 29.60 18.14
C THR A 411 5.66 31.07 18.49
N LEU A 412 6.69 31.88 18.72
CA LEU A 412 6.52 33.32 18.99
C LEU A 412 5.93 34.03 17.77
N TRP A 413 6.37 33.66 16.57
CA TRP A 413 5.80 34.16 15.33
C TRP A 413 4.32 33.78 15.18
N SER A 414 3.95 32.54 15.53
CA SER A 414 2.56 32.08 15.52
C SER A 414 1.65 32.85 16.49
N LEU A 415 2.18 33.24 17.65
CA LEU A 415 1.51 34.13 18.61
C LEU A 415 1.48 35.60 18.17
N GLN A 416 2.07 35.93 17.02
CA GLN A 416 2.28 37.30 16.56
C GLN A 416 3.09 38.14 17.54
N SER A 417 3.94 37.51 18.35
CA SER A 417 4.76 38.20 19.35
C SER A 417 5.62 39.27 18.68
N VAL A 418 5.89 40.34 19.43
CA VAL A 418 6.83 41.39 19.05
C VAL A 418 8.25 40.79 19.10
N ILE A 419 8.66 40.21 17.97
CA ILE A 419 10.02 39.70 17.71
C ILE A 419 10.91 40.72 16.99
N ARG A 420 10.33 41.85 16.57
CA ARG A 420 11.01 42.99 15.93
C ARG A 420 10.45 44.30 16.48
N SER A 421 11.34 45.22 16.84
CA SER A 421 11.03 46.58 17.27
C SER A 421 12.19 47.50 16.90
N ASP A 422 11.88 48.77 16.62
CA ASP A 422 12.89 49.81 16.36
C ASP A 422 13.66 50.18 17.66
N ASP A 423 13.00 49.97 18.81
CA ASP A 423 13.61 50.01 20.13
C ASP A 423 14.18 48.62 20.49
N THR A 424 15.21 48.54 21.33
CA THR A 424 15.85 47.26 21.75
C THR A 424 14.94 46.31 22.54
N PHE A 425 13.67 46.68 22.76
CA PHE A 425 12.73 45.97 23.62
C PHE A 425 11.78 45.02 22.84
N ASN A 426 12.18 43.75 22.73
CA ASN A 426 11.40 42.67 22.12
C ASN A 426 11.71 41.31 22.77
N PHE A 427 10.84 40.31 22.53
CA PHE A 427 10.95 39.00 23.18
C PHE A 427 12.16 38.19 22.72
N LYS A 428 12.62 38.39 21.47
CA LYS A 428 13.86 37.81 20.94
C LYS A 428 15.06 38.23 21.79
N ASN A 429 15.21 39.54 22.03
CA ASN A 429 16.31 40.09 22.82
C ASN A 429 16.27 39.61 24.28
N ILE A 430 15.07 39.48 24.87
CA ILE A 430 14.90 38.88 26.20
C ILE A 430 15.45 37.45 26.23
N LEU A 431 15.03 36.58 25.29
CA LEU A 431 15.52 35.20 25.23
C LEU A 431 17.03 35.11 24.96
N LYS A 432 17.58 36.01 24.14
CA LYS A 432 19.02 36.02 23.83
C LYS A 432 19.87 36.49 25.01
N LEU A 433 19.47 37.57 25.68
CA LEU A 433 20.13 38.02 26.91
C LEU A 433 20.01 36.98 28.02
N SER A 434 18.86 36.32 28.10
CA SER A 434 18.58 35.24 29.03
C SER A 434 19.52 34.04 28.80
N SER A 435 19.63 33.54 27.57
CA SER A 435 20.51 32.41 27.22
C SER A 435 22.01 32.70 27.37
N GLY A 436 22.45 33.94 27.13
CA GLY A 436 23.84 34.36 27.33
C GLY A 436 24.23 34.62 28.79
N SER A 437 23.26 34.71 29.71
CA SER A 437 23.49 35.16 31.09
C SER A 437 24.05 34.12 32.06
N ARG A 438 23.99 32.82 31.73
CA ARG A 438 24.38 31.70 32.62
C ARG A 438 23.55 31.58 33.92
N ASN A 439 22.38 32.22 33.96
CA ASN A 439 21.55 32.34 35.17
C ASN A 439 20.30 31.44 35.18
N ILE A 440 20.12 30.57 34.18
CA ILE A 440 18.95 29.69 34.09
C ILE A 440 19.40 28.25 34.28
N PHE A 441 18.70 27.54 35.16
CA PHE A 441 18.98 26.14 35.45
C PHE A 441 17.69 25.32 35.38
N LYS A 442 17.80 24.12 34.82
CA LYS A 442 16.78 23.06 34.86
C LYS A 442 17.43 21.83 35.48
N ASN A 443 16.82 21.28 36.53
CA ASN A 443 17.36 20.13 37.29
C ASN A 443 18.84 20.33 37.69
N ASN A 444 19.17 21.54 38.15
CA ASN A 444 20.53 21.96 38.52
C ASN A 444 21.56 21.98 37.37
N ILE A 445 21.13 21.85 36.12
CA ILE A 445 21.98 21.96 34.93
C ILE A 445 21.75 23.33 34.30
N GLU A 446 22.84 24.10 34.08
CA GLU A 446 22.81 25.41 33.43
C GLU A 446 22.34 25.25 31.97
N VAL A 447 21.27 25.95 31.57
CA VAL A 447 20.68 25.91 30.22
C VAL A 447 21.06 27.17 29.46
N SER A 448 22.34 27.28 29.12
CA SER A 448 22.94 28.47 28.48
C SER A 448 23.67 28.13 27.17
N THR A 449 24.10 29.17 26.45
CA THR A 449 24.89 29.02 25.21
C THR A 449 26.20 28.26 25.42
N ASN A 450 26.79 28.33 26.62
CA ASN A 450 28.08 27.70 26.92
C ASN A 450 27.99 26.19 27.11
N ASN A 451 26.83 25.68 27.50
CA ASN A 451 26.57 24.24 27.65
C ASN A 451 26.01 23.60 26.36
N GLY A 452 26.01 24.33 25.25
CA GLY A 452 25.63 23.82 23.92
C GLY A 452 24.14 23.68 23.66
N ASN A 453 23.26 23.98 24.62
CA ASN A 453 21.80 23.87 24.50
C ASN A 453 21.05 25.02 25.23
N PRO A 454 21.14 26.27 24.76
CA PRO A 454 20.43 27.40 25.35
C PRO A 454 18.90 27.31 25.19
N VAL A 455 18.16 27.93 26.12
CA VAL A 455 16.76 28.35 25.88
C VAL A 455 16.81 29.71 25.16
N ASP A 456 16.85 29.68 23.83
CA ASP A 456 16.83 30.87 22.97
C ASP A 456 15.73 30.78 21.88
N ILE A 457 15.73 31.70 20.92
CA ILE A 457 14.76 31.71 19.81
C ILE A 457 14.88 30.48 18.89
N ASN A 458 16.04 29.83 18.84
CA ASN A 458 16.31 28.65 18.02
C ASN A 458 16.20 27.33 18.78
N ALA A 459 15.94 27.37 20.09
CA ALA A 459 15.70 26.19 20.90
C ALA A 459 14.57 25.35 20.32
N LYS A 460 14.79 24.03 20.23
CA LYS A 460 13.79 23.10 19.69
C LYS A 460 12.66 22.91 20.69
N VAL A 461 11.43 23.24 20.29
CA VAL A 461 10.26 23.29 21.19
C VAL A 461 10.01 21.94 21.86
N LEU A 462 10.18 20.83 21.14
CA LEU A 462 9.96 19.49 21.70
C LEU A 462 10.95 19.11 22.82
N ARG A 463 12.12 19.74 22.90
CA ARG A 463 13.08 19.53 24.00
C ARG A 463 12.70 20.27 25.29
N LEU A 464 11.75 21.20 25.18
CA LEU A 464 11.20 21.98 26.30
C LEU A 464 9.97 21.30 26.94
N LEU A 465 9.50 20.19 26.36
CA LEU A 465 8.46 19.37 26.99
C LEU A 465 8.97 18.78 28.31
N GLU A 466 8.09 18.73 29.30
CA GLU A 466 8.41 18.19 30.62
C GLU A 466 8.43 16.66 30.64
N THR A 467 9.12 16.10 31.64
CA THR A 467 9.22 14.66 31.99
C THR A 467 8.27 13.71 31.25
N GLU A 468 7.02 13.54 31.71
CA GLU A 468 6.08 12.56 31.10
C GLU A 468 5.39 13.07 29.82
N SER A 469 5.81 14.23 29.29
CA SER A 469 5.36 14.82 28.02
C SER A 469 6.43 14.71 26.92
N ILE A 470 7.71 14.50 27.28
CA ILE A 470 8.83 14.58 26.35
C ILE A 470 8.92 13.42 25.35
N GLY A 471 8.41 12.24 25.71
CA GLY A 471 8.49 11.05 24.87
C GLY A 471 9.92 10.50 24.80
N ALA A 472 10.41 10.24 23.58
CA ALA A 472 11.79 9.78 23.32
C ALA A 472 12.78 10.91 23.05
N THR A 473 12.34 12.17 23.03
CA THR A 473 13.22 13.32 22.75
C THR A 473 14.22 13.53 23.89
N ASN A 474 15.47 13.85 23.55
CA ASN A 474 16.46 14.20 24.56
C ASN A 474 16.10 15.53 25.25
N PRO A 475 16.07 15.59 26.59
CA PRO A 475 15.77 16.83 27.31
C PRO A 475 16.81 17.90 26.99
N ILE A 476 16.40 19.16 27.13
CA ILE A 476 17.31 20.29 26.90
C ILE A 476 18.57 20.26 27.78
N THR A 477 18.48 19.61 28.95
CA THR A 477 19.60 19.40 29.88
C THR A 477 20.61 18.34 29.43
N ASN A 478 20.30 17.52 28.43
CA ASN A 478 21.22 16.52 27.89
C ASN A 478 22.17 17.19 26.88
N THR A 479 23.46 17.26 27.23
CA THR A 479 24.51 17.89 26.42
C THR A 479 25.34 16.89 25.60
N SER A 480 25.11 15.58 25.76
CA SER A 480 26.01 14.54 25.27
C SER A 480 25.66 14.01 23.86
N ILE A 481 24.41 14.14 23.42
CA ILE A 481 23.93 13.63 22.12
C ILE A 481 22.93 14.62 21.50
N THR A 482 23.23 15.11 20.29
CA THR A 482 22.29 15.93 19.50
C THR A 482 21.19 15.03 18.92
N ASP A 483 20.00 15.11 19.48
CA ASP A 483 18.83 14.38 18.98
C ASP A 483 18.24 15.06 17.74
N ASN A 484 18.68 14.62 16.56
CA ASN A 484 18.22 15.17 15.29
C ASN A 484 16.97 14.47 14.73
N VAL A 485 16.49 13.42 15.41
CA VAL A 485 15.35 12.61 14.95
C VAL A 485 14.09 12.98 15.72
N TYR A 486 14.07 12.81 17.04
CA TYR A 486 12.88 13.04 17.87
C TYR A 486 12.66 14.51 18.23
N THR A 487 13.55 15.41 17.81
CA THR A 487 13.27 16.86 17.81
C THR A 487 12.40 17.30 16.63
N LYS A 488 12.12 16.39 15.69
CA LYS A 488 11.17 16.61 14.60
C LYS A 488 9.77 16.14 15.00
N THR A 489 8.76 16.86 14.53
CA THR A 489 7.36 16.65 14.93
C THR A 489 6.82 15.28 14.51
N VAL A 490 7.09 14.82 13.29
CA VAL A 490 6.57 13.52 12.80
C VAL A 490 7.14 12.33 13.62
N PRO A 491 8.46 12.16 13.78
CA PRO A 491 9.02 11.10 14.64
C PRO A 491 8.49 11.17 16.08
N TRP A 492 8.36 12.36 16.66
CA TRP A 492 7.87 12.53 18.03
C TRP A 492 6.42 12.04 18.22
N VAL A 493 5.51 12.42 17.32
CA VAL A 493 4.11 11.93 17.38
C VAL A 493 4.04 10.42 17.18
N MET A 494 4.81 9.88 16.23
CA MET A 494 4.84 8.43 15.96
C MET A 494 5.39 7.63 17.16
N ASN A 495 6.38 8.18 17.86
CA ASN A 495 6.90 7.58 19.10
C ASN A 495 5.84 7.54 20.20
N TRP A 496 5.05 8.61 20.37
CA TRP A 496 3.93 8.63 21.31
C TRP A 496 2.84 7.62 20.96
N ILE A 497 2.48 7.50 19.67
CA ILE A 497 1.57 6.45 19.21
C ILE A 497 2.10 5.07 19.61
N LYS A 498 3.36 4.76 19.33
CA LYS A 498 3.97 3.47 19.71
C LYS A 498 3.89 3.23 21.22
N ARG A 499 4.30 4.21 22.04
CA ARG A 499 4.31 4.11 23.51
C ARG A 499 2.92 3.79 24.06
N VAL A 500 1.91 4.49 23.56
CA VAL A 500 0.54 4.38 24.07
C VAL A 500 -0.15 3.11 23.55
N MET A 501 0.08 2.73 22.28
CA MET A 501 -0.58 1.59 21.65
C MET A 501 0.06 0.23 21.95
N TYR A 502 1.39 0.18 22.14
CA TYR A 502 2.12 -1.08 22.32
C TYR A 502 2.74 -1.23 23.71
N GLN A 503 3.25 -0.14 24.28
CA GLN A 503 4.09 -0.20 25.48
C GLN A 503 3.30 0.07 26.77
N GLY A 504 1.98 0.25 26.71
CA GLY A 504 1.18 0.42 27.94
C GLY A 504 1.36 1.76 28.65
N TYR A 505 1.73 2.83 27.94
CA TYR A 505 1.72 4.20 28.50
C TYR A 505 0.31 4.79 28.58
N GLY A 506 -0.68 4.16 27.94
CA GLY A 506 -2.09 4.53 28.05
C GLY A 506 -2.78 3.95 29.30
N PRO A 507 -3.87 4.56 29.77
CA PRO A 507 -4.57 4.09 30.97
C PRO A 507 -5.43 2.84 30.74
N TYR A 508 -5.83 2.53 29.50
CA TYR A 508 -6.73 1.41 29.20
C TYR A 508 -5.96 0.12 28.90
N TYR A 509 -6.46 -1.01 29.40
CA TYR A 509 -5.82 -2.31 29.25
C TYR A 509 -6.87 -3.43 29.19
N ASN A 510 -6.54 -4.52 28.51
CA ASN A 510 -7.40 -5.70 28.46
C ASN A 510 -7.27 -6.52 29.76
N LYS A 511 -8.37 -6.62 30.51
CA LYS A 511 -8.39 -7.30 31.81
C LYS A 511 -8.20 -8.82 31.72
N ASN A 512 -8.40 -9.40 30.54
CA ASN A 512 -8.29 -10.84 30.29
C ASN A 512 -6.86 -11.28 29.95
N LYS A 513 -5.95 -10.35 29.64
CA LYS A 513 -4.57 -10.62 29.19
C LYS A 513 -3.59 -10.69 30.37
N LYS A 514 -3.82 -11.67 31.26
CA LYS A 514 -3.05 -11.87 32.48
C LYS A 514 -2.08 -13.04 32.38
N ASP A 515 -0.92 -12.91 33.01
CA ASP A 515 -0.01 -14.03 33.26
C ASP A 515 -0.49 -14.90 34.43
N ALA A 516 0.23 -16.00 34.68
CA ALA A 516 -0.04 -16.90 35.80
C ALA A 516 0.08 -16.23 37.19
N PHE A 517 0.75 -15.08 37.27
CA PHE A 517 0.94 -14.27 38.47
C PHE A 517 -0.06 -13.10 38.57
N GLY A 518 -0.98 -12.95 37.61
CA GLY A 518 -1.98 -11.89 37.56
C GLY A 518 -1.51 -10.57 36.93
N ASN A 519 -0.28 -10.48 36.44
CA ASN A 519 0.25 -9.29 35.75
C ASN A 519 -0.37 -9.17 34.36
N ILE A 520 -0.65 -7.94 33.94
CA ILE A 520 -1.27 -7.66 32.64
C ILE A 520 -0.18 -7.36 31.63
N TYR A 521 -0.27 -7.93 30.42
CA TYR A 521 0.67 -7.64 29.35
C TYR A 521 0.13 -6.56 28.39
N ALA A 522 0.99 -5.60 28.07
CA ALA A 522 0.81 -4.75 26.91
C ALA A 522 1.04 -5.55 25.60
N PRO A 523 0.60 -5.05 24.44
CA PRO A 523 0.73 -5.78 23.17
C PRO A 523 2.16 -6.16 22.77
N ASP A 524 3.19 -5.41 23.18
CA ASP A 524 4.60 -5.78 22.94
C ASP A 524 5.17 -6.83 23.92
N GLY A 525 4.33 -7.38 24.80
CA GLY A 525 4.71 -8.35 25.82
C GLY A 525 5.28 -7.74 27.10
N SER A 526 5.35 -6.41 27.20
CA SER A 526 5.78 -5.76 28.42
C SER A 526 4.72 -5.77 29.52
N ILE A 527 5.17 -5.77 30.77
CA ILE A 527 4.27 -5.75 31.92
C ILE A 527 3.65 -4.35 32.07
N TYR A 528 2.32 -4.33 32.06
CA TYR A 528 1.49 -3.19 32.44
C TYR A 528 1.41 -3.14 33.97
N TYR A 529 2.30 -2.38 34.59
CA TYR A 529 2.25 -2.15 36.04
C TYR A 529 1.04 -1.26 36.37
N THR A 530 0.04 -1.83 37.04
CA THR A 530 -1.23 -1.18 37.41
C THR A 530 -1.12 -0.29 38.64
N ASP A 531 -0.09 -0.48 39.47
CA ASP A 531 0.07 0.23 40.74
C ASP A 531 0.65 1.64 40.51
N SER A 532 -0.22 2.64 40.64
CA SER A 532 0.09 4.08 40.55
C SER A 532 1.11 4.56 41.58
N THR A 533 1.44 3.73 42.58
CA THR A 533 2.45 4.03 43.61
C THR A 533 3.82 3.41 43.32
N SER A 534 3.90 2.51 42.33
CA SER A 534 5.18 1.91 41.94
C SER A 534 5.98 2.88 41.07
N SER A 535 7.26 3.08 41.41
CA SER A 535 8.20 3.89 40.60
C SER A 535 8.38 3.37 39.16
N ASN A 536 7.90 2.16 38.89
CA ASN A 536 8.02 1.44 37.63
C ASN A 536 6.73 1.45 36.78
N ALA A 537 5.67 2.13 37.23
CA ALA A 537 4.44 2.29 36.46
C ALA A 537 4.68 3.07 35.17
N ARG A 538 4.25 2.49 34.03
CA ARG A 538 4.39 3.11 32.70
C ARG A 538 3.39 4.24 32.48
N TYR A 539 2.14 4.02 32.89
CA TYR A 539 1.16 5.07 33.03
C TYR A 539 1.24 5.67 34.44
N LYS A 540 1.39 6.98 34.54
CA LYS A 540 1.41 7.72 35.81
C LYS A 540 0.21 8.65 35.89
N SER A 541 -0.62 8.47 36.92
CA SER A 541 -1.78 9.35 37.17
C SER A 541 -1.38 10.72 37.70
N SER A 542 -0.15 10.86 38.22
CA SER A 542 0.46 12.15 38.57
C SER A 542 1.98 12.08 38.46
N TRP A 543 2.60 13.19 38.08
CA TRP A 543 4.04 13.33 37.86
C TRP A 543 4.47 14.79 38.08
N THR A 544 5.76 15.06 38.21
CA THR A 544 6.29 16.41 38.49
C THR A 544 7.06 16.98 37.31
N THR A 545 6.98 18.29 37.09
CA THR A 545 7.85 19.00 36.14
C THR A 545 9.30 18.98 36.60
N GLY A 546 10.22 19.45 35.75
CA GLY A 546 11.59 19.75 36.16
C GLY A 546 11.65 20.84 37.25
N ASP A 547 12.76 20.85 37.98
CA ASP A 547 13.14 21.91 38.92
C ASP A 547 13.74 23.08 38.13
N TYR A 548 13.06 24.23 38.11
CA TYR A 548 13.50 25.41 37.37
C TYR A 548 13.99 26.51 38.31
N LYS A 549 15.16 27.08 37.98
CA LYS A 549 15.83 28.13 38.78
C LYS A 549 16.28 29.26 37.87
N ILE A 550 15.95 30.49 38.24
CA ILE A 550 16.46 31.71 37.61
C ILE A 550 17.17 32.54 38.67
N CYS A 551 18.43 32.87 38.44
CA CYS A 551 19.20 33.77 39.29
C CYS A 551 18.97 35.23 38.84
N LEU A 552 18.47 36.06 39.75
CA LEU A 552 18.23 37.49 39.52
C LEU A 552 19.12 38.36 40.39
N GLU A 553 19.57 39.47 39.85
CA GLU A 553 20.18 40.55 40.62
C GLU A 553 19.09 41.45 41.22
N LYS A 554 19.09 41.60 42.56
CA LYS A 554 18.15 42.45 43.29
C LYS A 554 18.65 43.90 43.35
N SER A 555 19.81 44.12 43.97
CA SER A 555 20.45 45.43 44.10
C SER A 555 21.89 45.27 44.59
N GLY A 556 22.85 46.02 44.01
CA GLY A 556 24.22 46.11 44.53
C GLY A 556 24.97 44.78 44.63
N ASN A 557 24.92 43.92 43.61
CA ASN A 557 25.50 42.57 43.60
C ASN A 557 24.88 41.58 44.60
N ILE A 558 23.64 41.80 45.04
CA ILE A 558 22.85 40.81 45.80
C ILE A 558 22.06 39.95 44.80
N TYR A 559 22.32 38.64 44.80
CA TYR A 559 21.67 37.69 43.92
C TYR A 559 20.64 36.83 44.66
N ARG A 560 19.53 36.52 44.00
CA ARG A 560 18.44 35.69 44.55
C ARG A 560 18.01 34.64 43.53
N TRP A 561 17.67 33.46 44.02
CA TRP A 561 17.14 32.40 43.19
C TRP A 561 15.61 32.42 43.23
N ILE A 562 15.01 32.39 42.05
CA ILE A 562 13.57 32.30 41.88
C ILE A 562 13.24 31.01 41.14
N GLY A 563 12.35 30.21 41.71
CA GLY A 563 11.79 29.01 41.10
C GLY A 563 10.32 29.14 40.74
N LEU A 564 9.77 28.07 40.15
CA LEU A 564 8.35 27.97 39.82
C LEU A 564 7.48 28.26 41.06
N GLY A 565 6.44 29.05 40.84
CA GLY A 565 5.49 29.45 41.87
C GLY A 565 5.96 30.57 42.78
N GLY A 566 6.95 31.35 42.35
CA GLY A 566 7.44 32.49 43.13
C GLY A 566 8.18 32.05 44.38
N ARG A 567 8.81 30.87 44.32
CA ARG A 567 9.62 30.33 45.43
C ARG A 567 10.97 31.03 45.41
N GLU A 568 11.32 31.71 46.50
CA GLU A 568 12.60 32.41 46.67
C GLU A 568 13.55 31.59 47.55
N SER A 569 14.85 31.63 47.25
CA SER A 569 15.89 31.35 48.23
C SER A 569 17.04 32.35 48.12
N ASP A 570 17.77 32.52 49.23
CA ASP A 570 18.93 33.40 49.29
C ASP A 570 20.03 32.92 48.31
N GLY A 571 20.49 33.80 47.42
CA GLY A 571 21.72 33.60 46.63
C GLY A 571 22.94 34.17 47.37
N SER A 572 24.15 33.92 46.85
CA SER A 572 25.39 34.36 47.51
C SER A 572 25.67 35.86 47.28
N THR A 573 26.25 36.52 48.28
CA THR A 573 26.74 37.91 48.21
C THR A 573 28.18 37.93 47.69
N ILE A 574 28.39 37.87 46.37
CA ILE A 574 29.73 37.89 45.76
C ILE A 574 29.82 38.98 44.69
N ALA A 575 30.93 39.71 44.70
CA ALA A 575 31.27 40.76 43.73
C ALA A 575 31.80 40.19 42.40
N HIS A 576 30.99 39.40 41.66
CA HIS A 576 31.08 39.20 40.20
C HIS A 576 29.98 38.24 39.70
N PRO A 577 29.43 38.39 38.46
CA PRO A 577 28.20 37.73 38.03
C PRO A 577 28.29 36.21 37.78
N ALA A 578 29.49 35.67 37.52
CA ALA A 578 29.64 34.26 37.12
C ALA A 578 29.85 33.30 38.30
N ALA A 579 30.25 33.79 39.48
CA ALA A 579 30.50 32.98 40.67
C ALA A 579 29.35 33.07 41.71
N ALA A 580 28.56 34.14 41.68
CA ALA A 580 27.49 34.34 42.67
C ALA A 580 26.32 33.35 42.51
N CYS A 581 26.08 32.89 41.27
CA CYS A 581 25.06 31.90 40.90
C CYS A 581 25.67 30.53 40.50
N SER A 582 26.96 30.28 40.76
CA SER A 582 27.64 29.03 40.37
C SER A 582 27.48 27.89 41.38
N SER A 583 27.16 28.20 42.64
CA SER A 583 26.81 27.21 43.65
C SER A 583 25.31 26.97 43.64
N THR A 584 24.89 25.75 43.28
CA THR A 584 23.49 25.34 43.35
C THR A 584 23.00 25.38 44.80
N PRO A 585 22.01 26.21 45.17
CA PRO A 585 21.45 26.18 46.51
C PRO A 585 20.67 24.88 46.72
N SER A 586 20.78 24.29 47.91
CA SER A 586 19.84 23.25 48.34
C SER A 586 18.46 23.89 48.53
N PRO A 587 17.37 23.29 48.04
CA PRO A 587 16.03 23.82 48.29
C PRO A 587 15.82 23.97 49.81
N PRO A 588 15.05 24.97 50.29
CA PRO A 588 14.65 25.01 51.68
C PRO A 588 14.01 23.66 52.02
N SER A 589 14.26 23.13 53.22
CA SER A 589 13.92 21.75 53.64
C SER A 589 12.42 21.38 53.58
N SER A 590 11.56 22.28 53.09
CA SER A 590 10.12 22.15 52.94
C SER A 590 9.57 22.60 51.57
N SER A 591 10.39 22.96 50.57
CA SER A 591 9.89 23.55 49.31
C SER A 591 10.63 23.11 48.03
N SER A 592 9.94 22.31 47.24
CA SER A 592 10.35 21.89 45.90
C SER A 592 10.00 22.93 44.81
N TRP A 593 10.91 23.23 43.88
CA TRP A 593 10.72 24.25 42.80
C TRP A 593 10.21 23.63 41.48
N TYR A 594 9.32 22.65 41.60
CA TYR A 594 8.60 22.02 40.49
C TYR A 594 7.08 22.15 40.72
N TYR A 595 6.29 21.86 39.68
CA TYR A 595 4.84 21.70 39.78
C TYR A 595 4.44 20.23 39.73
N THR A 596 3.37 19.89 40.45
CA THR A 596 2.72 18.58 40.37
C THR A 596 1.65 18.60 39.30
N VAL A 597 1.79 17.73 38.31
CA VAL A 597 0.83 17.53 37.23
C VAL A 597 0.02 16.28 37.55
N SER A 598 -1.30 16.41 37.65
CA SER A 598 -2.20 15.24 37.64
C SER A 598 -2.53 14.86 36.18
N GLU A 599 -3.01 13.67 35.89
CA GLU A 599 -3.72 13.37 34.64
C GLU A 599 -5.24 13.46 34.89
N ILE A 600 -6.07 13.35 33.85
CA ILE A 600 -7.52 13.22 34.04
C ILE A 600 -7.80 11.89 34.76
N ALA A 601 -8.43 11.97 35.94
CA ALA A 601 -8.67 10.82 36.79
C ALA A 601 -9.58 9.78 36.10
N LYS A 602 -9.19 8.49 36.19
CA LYS A 602 -9.95 7.34 35.72
C LYS A 602 -9.99 6.28 36.81
N THR A 603 -11.16 5.68 37.03
CA THR A 603 -11.35 4.54 37.91
C THR A 603 -10.76 3.27 37.28
N ASP A 604 -10.41 2.27 38.10
CA ASP A 604 -9.90 0.99 37.57
C ASP A 604 -10.95 0.28 36.70
N SER A 605 -12.23 0.39 37.05
CA SER A 605 -13.35 -0.13 36.24
C SER A 605 -13.47 0.51 34.86
N GLU A 606 -13.07 1.78 34.70
CA GLU A 606 -13.05 2.43 33.39
C GLU A 606 -11.85 2.00 32.55
N ARG A 607 -10.73 1.71 33.21
CA ARG A 607 -9.45 1.33 32.60
C ARG A 607 -9.43 -0.12 32.12
N ALA A 608 -10.05 -1.02 32.89
CA ALA A 608 -10.12 -2.45 32.62
C ALA A 608 -11.20 -2.78 31.57
N VAL A 609 -10.79 -2.91 30.30
CA VAL A 609 -11.70 -3.22 29.18
C VAL A 609 -11.71 -4.71 28.83
N ASP A 610 -12.68 -5.11 27.99
CA ASP A 610 -12.93 -6.52 27.65
C ASP A 610 -12.10 -7.04 26.47
N SER A 611 -11.61 -6.15 25.60
CA SER A 611 -10.90 -6.53 24.37
C SER A 611 -9.68 -5.65 24.07
N ASP A 612 -8.71 -6.22 23.35
CA ASP A 612 -7.51 -5.52 22.87
C ASP A 612 -7.88 -4.41 21.85
N GLU A 613 -8.92 -4.62 21.03
CA GLU A 613 -9.42 -3.61 20.08
C GLU A 613 -10.01 -2.39 20.81
N GLU A 614 -10.79 -2.61 21.88
CA GLU A 614 -11.36 -1.53 22.68
C GLU A 614 -10.26 -0.73 23.40
N ALA A 615 -9.28 -1.42 23.99
CA ALA A 615 -8.13 -0.79 24.62
C ALA A 615 -7.35 0.07 23.61
N PHE A 616 -7.15 -0.45 22.40
CA PHE A 616 -6.45 0.24 21.31
C PHE A 616 -7.13 1.58 20.97
N TYR A 617 -8.42 1.59 20.64
CA TYR A 617 -9.10 2.83 20.26
C TYR A 617 -9.26 3.80 21.43
N LYS A 618 -9.55 3.34 22.66
CA LYS A 618 -9.64 4.22 23.83
C LYS A 618 -8.31 4.86 24.18
N ASN A 619 -7.21 4.12 24.10
CA ASN A 619 -5.87 4.66 24.31
C ASN A 619 -5.49 5.67 23.19
N PHE A 620 -5.92 5.44 21.95
CA PHE A 620 -5.67 6.39 20.86
C PHE A 620 -6.43 7.71 21.10
N GLN A 621 -7.71 7.62 21.50
CA GLN A 621 -8.49 8.80 21.88
C GLN A 621 -7.94 9.50 23.12
N TRP A 622 -7.37 8.75 24.07
CA TRP A 622 -6.72 9.33 25.25
C TRP A 622 -5.50 10.16 24.87
N LEU A 623 -4.63 9.67 23.97
CA LEU A 623 -3.52 10.46 23.44
C LEU A 623 -4.01 11.71 22.69
N MET A 624 -5.11 11.59 21.95
CA MET A 624 -5.68 12.69 21.18
C MET A 624 -6.28 13.80 22.04
N TYR A 625 -6.99 13.48 23.12
CA TYR A 625 -7.80 14.44 23.86
C TYR A 625 -7.52 14.57 25.36
N GLU A 626 -6.88 13.60 26.02
CA GLU A 626 -6.82 13.55 27.49
C GLU A 626 -5.40 13.56 28.09
N LYS A 627 -4.38 13.04 27.40
CA LYS A 627 -2.97 13.06 27.87
C LYS A 627 -2.51 14.49 28.12
N ARG A 628 -2.02 14.82 29.32
CA ARG A 628 -1.49 16.17 29.57
C ARG A 628 -0.09 16.35 29.00
N PHE A 629 0.07 17.30 28.09
CA PHE A 629 1.35 17.76 27.57
C PHE A 629 1.69 19.10 28.21
N VAL A 630 2.87 19.20 28.84
CA VAL A 630 3.32 20.41 29.54
C VAL A 630 4.63 20.92 28.95
N VAL A 631 4.68 22.22 28.67
CA VAL A 631 5.89 22.95 28.25
C VAL A 631 6.14 24.08 29.24
N VAL A 632 7.38 24.24 29.67
CA VAL A 632 7.83 25.36 30.50
C VAL A 632 8.99 26.07 29.82
N ILE A 633 8.82 27.37 29.54
CA ILE A 633 9.86 28.23 28.96
C ILE A 633 10.33 29.22 30.03
N PRO A 634 11.51 29.01 30.64
CA PRO A 634 12.10 29.97 31.56
C PRO A 634 12.80 31.10 30.79
N ALA A 635 12.56 32.35 31.18
CA ALA A 635 13.24 33.52 30.62
C ALA A 635 13.58 34.53 31.72
N ARG A 636 14.82 35.04 31.70
CA ARG A 636 15.25 36.18 32.50
C ARG A 636 15.01 37.45 31.71
N ALA A 637 14.03 38.24 32.12
CA ALA A 637 13.74 39.53 31.51
C ALA A 637 14.66 40.62 32.07
N LYS A 638 15.48 41.19 31.18
CA LYS A 638 16.28 42.39 31.44
C LYS A 638 16.09 43.35 30.27
N LEU A 639 15.51 44.52 30.55
CA LEU A 639 15.08 45.48 29.53
C LEU A 639 16.25 46.08 28.74
N HIS A 640 17.40 46.28 29.40
CA HIS A 640 18.65 46.78 28.79
C HIS A 640 19.85 46.54 29.73
N SER A 641 21.09 46.64 29.23
CA SER A 641 22.30 46.53 30.07
C SER A 641 22.42 47.62 31.14
N SER A 642 21.77 48.77 30.92
CA SER A 642 21.74 49.92 31.83
C SER A 642 20.53 49.97 32.77
N VAL A 643 19.57 49.05 32.63
CA VAL A 643 18.40 48.97 33.51
C VAL A 643 18.74 48.04 34.68
N PRO A 644 18.60 48.51 35.94
CA PRO A 644 19.09 47.77 37.11
C PRO A 644 18.16 46.66 37.59
N PHE A 645 16.90 46.60 37.16
CA PHE A 645 15.95 45.59 37.62
C PHE A 645 15.86 44.40 36.64
N GLU A 646 15.79 43.20 37.22
CA GLU A 646 15.71 41.91 36.53
C GLU A 646 14.48 41.15 37.02
N GLU A 647 13.85 40.41 36.11
CA GLU A 647 12.65 39.63 36.43
C GLU A 647 12.76 38.19 35.90
N GLY A 648 12.21 37.25 36.67
CA GLY A 648 12.14 35.84 36.30
C GLY A 648 10.76 35.55 35.71
N LEU A 649 10.72 35.15 34.44
CA LEU A 649 9.50 34.79 33.72
C LEU A 649 9.45 33.28 33.48
N PHE A 650 8.27 32.70 33.68
CA PHE A 650 7.96 31.30 33.35
C PHE A 650 6.69 31.27 32.50
N ILE A 651 6.82 30.90 31.23
CA ILE A 651 5.68 30.64 30.35
C ILE A 651 5.35 29.15 30.45
N ILE A 652 4.16 28.85 30.94
CA ILE A 652 3.68 27.48 31.17
C ILE A 652 2.52 27.24 30.22
N ALA A 653 2.65 26.24 29.36
CA ALA A 653 1.61 25.83 28.43
C ALA A 653 1.21 24.38 28.72
N ILE A 654 -0.09 24.14 28.90
CA ILE A 654 -0.65 22.80 29.15
C ILE A 654 -1.77 22.53 28.16
N GLY A 655 -1.67 21.42 27.44
CA GLY A 655 -2.72 20.93 26.55
C GLY A 655 -3.23 19.56 26.99
N ASN A 656 -4.56 19.39 27.02
CA ASN A 656 -5.20 18.09 27.17
C ASN A 656 -5.24 17.40 25.79
N GLY A 657 -4.41 16.37 25.64
CA GLY A 657 -4.16 15.64 24.41
C GLY A 657 -3.43 16.45 23.34
N LEU A 658 -3.13 15.80 22.22
CA LEU A 658 -2.58 16.48 21.04
C LEU A 658 -3.52 17.58 20.51
N LYS A 659 -4.83 17.40 20.65
CA LYS A 659 -5.82 18.43 20.28
C LYS A 659 -5.70 19.69 21.13
N GLY A 660 -5.54 19.55 22.45
CA GLY A 660 -5.32 20.68 23.35
C GLY A 660 -4.03 21.43 23.01
N MET A 661 -2.96 20.70 22.63
CA MET A 661 -1.71 21.31 22.16
C MET A 661 -1.90 22.18 20.91
N MET A 662 -2.75 21.75 19.96
CA MET A 662 -3.06 22.56 18.76
C MET A 662 -3.89 23.81 19.10
N GLY A 663 -4.66 23.76 20.19
CA GLY A 663 -5.47 24.88 20.68
C GLY A 663 -4.77 25.76 21.71
N LEU A 664 -3.46 25.66 21.91
CA LEU A 664 -2.72 26.45 22.91
C LEU A 664 -2.73 27.94 22.55
N LYS A 665 -3.58 28.71 23.20
CA LYS A 665 -3.61 30.18 23.14
C LYS A 665 -3.91 30.75 24.53
N PRO A 666 -3.51 31.99 24.83
CA PRO A 666 -3.94 32.67 26.05
C PRO A 666 -5.46 32.87 26.05
N ASN A 667 -6.09 32.72 27.22
CA ASN A 667 -7.46 33.16 27.43
C ASN A 667 -7.44 34.65 27.77
N CYS A 668 -8.07 35.47 26.92
CA CYS A 668 -8.19 36.92 27.11
C CYS A 668 -9.64 37.35 27.37
N GLY A 669 -10.41 36.47 28.02
CA GLY A 669 -11.80 36.71 28.37
C GLY A 669 -12.75 36.74 27.17
N PRO A 670 -14.05 36.95 27.41
CA PRO A 670 -15.10 36.90 26.38
C PRO A 670 -14.93 37.97 25.28
N ASN A 671 -14.27 39.10 25.60
CA ASN A 671 -14.05 40.19 24.64
C ASN A 671 -12.75 40.04 23.82
N ASN A 672 -11.92 39.03 24.13
CA ASN A 672 -10.59 38.83 23.52
C ASN A 672 -9.77 40.13 23.45
N SER A 673 -9.77 40.90 24.55
CA SER A 673 -9.09 42.19 24.61
C SER A 673 -7.75 42.07 25.34
N LEU A 674 -6.78 42.91 24.95
CA LEU A 674 -5.44 42.89 25.55
C LEU A 674 -5.47 43.19 27.06
N ASN A 675 -6.39 44.07 27.49
CA ASN A 675 -6.58 44.44 28.88
C ASN A 675 -7.12 43.28 29.74
N ASP A 676 -7.85 42.35 29.12
CA ASP A 676 -8.43 41.19 29.80
C ASP A 676 -7.43 40.02 29.92
N CYS A 677 -6.42 39.94 29.04
CA CYS A 677 -5.43 38.85 29.03
C CYS A 677 -4.71 38.66 30.39
N GLY A 678 -4.44 39.74 31.13
CA GLY A 678 -3.84 39.65 32.46
C GLY A 678 -4.77 39.09 33.53
N THR A 679 -6.05 39.42 33.46
CA THR A 679 -7.10 38.96 34.40
C THR A 679 -7.37 37.47 34.22
N TYR A 680 -7.48 37.05 32.96
CA TYR A 680 -7.77 35.67 32.54
C TYR A 680 -6.50 34.80 32.32
N ASN A 681 -5.33 35.31 32.70
CA ASN A 681 -4.08 34.55 32.70
C ASN A 681 -4.22 33.24 33.49
N GLY A 682 -3.84 32.11 32.90
CA GLY A 682 -3.94 30.79 33.51
C GLY A 682 -5.37 30.23 33.61
N VAL A 683 -6.35 30.86 32.96
CA VAL A 683 -7.71 30.31 32.81
C VAL A 683 -7.74 29.36 31.61
N TRP A 684 -8.38 28.20 31.79
CA TRP A 684 -8.56 27.24 30.70
C TRP A 684 -9.40 27.84 29.58
N ASN A 685 -9.08 27.49 28.32
CA ASN A 685 -9.73 28.10 27.15
C ASN A 685 -11.20 27.71 26.99
N SER A 686 -11.63 26.58 27.56
CA SER A 686 -13.04 26.21 27.61
C SER A 686 -13.88 27.10 28.53
N ASP A 687 -13.27 27.78 29.51
CA ASP A 687 -13.94 28.70 30.43
C ASP A 687 -13.99 30.11 29.83
N VAL A 688 -15.09 30.40 29.13
CA VAL A 688 -15.37 31.69 28.47
C VAL A 688 -16.30 32.59 29.28
N SER A 689 -16.51 32.27 30.57
CA SER A 689 -17.40 33.04 31.43
C SER A 689 -16.85 34.43 31.77
N SER A 690 -17.74 35.36 32.17
CA SER A 690 -17.34 36.70 32.62
C SER A 690 -16.65 36.72 34.00
N THR A 691 -16.59 35.57 34.68
CA THR A 691 -15.92 35.38 35.97
C THR A 691 -15.13 34.08 35.94
N PRO A 692 -13.79 34.11 35.97
CA PRO A 692 -12.97 32.92 35.75
C PRO A 692 -13.19 31.89 36.86
N SER A 693 -13.85 30.78 36.54
CA SER A 693 -14.22 29.72 37.47
C SER A 693 -13.19 28.59 37.51
N LEU A 694 -12.48 28.37 36.40
CA LEU A 694 -11.50 27.31 36.21
C LEU A 694 -10.12 27.91 35.92
N LYS A 695 -9.51 28.54 36.93
CA LYS A 695 -8.20 29.15 36.84
C LYS A 695 -7.12 28.24 37.42
N LEU A 696 -6.26 27.68 36.56
CA LEU A 696 -5.23 26.69 36.90
C LEU A 696 -4.47 27.02 38.19
N LYS A 697 -4.09 28.29 38.31
CA LYS A 697 -3.47 28.87 39.48
C LYS A 697 -3.65 30.39 39.48
N THR A 698 -3.81 30.98 40.66
CA THR A 698 -3.67 32.43 40.83
C THR A 698 -2.19 32.80 40.75
N TYR A 699 -1.79 33.46 39.66
CA TYR A 699 -0.38 33.81 39.41
C TYR A 699 0.23 34.72 40.51
N SER A 700 -0.59 35.41 41.32
CA SER A 700 -0.16 36.21 42.47
C SER A 700 0.16 35.43 43.74
N ASP A 701 -0.26 34.17 43.81
CA ASP A 701 -0.08 33.37 45.01
C ASP A 701 1.32 32.73 44.99
N GLN A 702 2.16 33.17 45.92
CA GLN A 702 3.50 32.62 46.11
C GLN A 702 3.47 31.26 46.80
N ASN A 703 4.46 30.42 46.50
CA ASN A 703 4.71 29.12 47.11
C ASN A 703 3.58 28.09 46.94
N THR A 704 2.65 28.30 45.99
CA THR A 704 1.55 27.39 45.68
C THR A 704 1.82 26.55 44.44
N ASP A 705 1.33 25.29 44.46
CA ASP A 705 1.33 24.39 43.30
C ASP A 705 0.13 24.68 42.37
N LEU A 706 0.04 24.01 41.22
CA LEU A 706 -1.12 24.04 40.33
C LEU A 706 -2.32 23.37 41.01
N GLN A 707 -3.51 23.99 40.96
CA GLN A 707 -4.66 23.55 41.78
C GLN A 707 -5.82 23.00 40.96
N THR A 708 -6.32 23.75 39.97
CA THR A 708 -7.53 23.36 39.23
C THR A 708 -7.21 22.97 37.79
N PHE A 709 -7.03 21.67 37.56
CA PHE A 709 -6.88 21.14 36.22
C PHE A 709 -8.22 20.89 35.54
N SER A 710 -8.30 21.17 34.24
CA SER A 710 -9.48 20.86 33.43
C SER A 710 -9.60 19.35 33.17
N SER A 711 -10.83 18.85 33.30
CA SER A 711 -11.24 17.50 32.88
C SER A 711 -11.89 17.51 31.49
N VAL A 712 -11.97 18.66 30.82
CA VAL A 712 -12.57 18.78 29.49
C VAL A 712 -11.57 18.23 28.45
N PRO A 713 -11.96 17.24 27.64
CA PRO A 713 -11.09 16.68 26.60
C PRO A 713 -10.74 17.73 25.54
N GLY A 714 -9.47 17.82 25.14
CA GLY A 714 -9.00 18.78 24.13
C GLY A 714 -8.84 20.23 24.61
N ASP A 715 -9.03 20.50 25.89
CA ASP A 715 -8.87 21.84 26.48
C ASP A 715 -7.40 22.23 26.61
N SER A 716 -7.13 23.52 26.78
CA SER A 716 -5.77 24.05 26.85
C SER A 716 -5.69 25.30 27.71
N VAL A 717 -4.50 25.56 28.27
CA VAL A 717 -4.22 26.72 29.10
C VAL A 717 -2.81 27.22 28.85
N LEU A 718 -2.68 28.55 28.77
CA LEU A 718 -1.40 29.25 28.78
C LEU A 718 -1.37 30.16 30.01
N MET A 719 -0.36 29.97 30.83
CA MET A 719 -0.12 30.73 32.04
C MET A 719 1.25 31.42 31.95
N LEU A 720 1.26 32.73 32.17
CA LEU A 720 2.49 33.50 32.31
C LEU A 720 2.67 33.82 33.80
N GLU A 721 3.77 33.37 34.39
CA GLU A 721 4.18 33.77 35.73
C GLU A 721 5.41 34.65 35.64
N GLY A 722 5.44 35.74 36.41
CA GLY A 722 6.67 36.49 36.57
C GLY A 722 6.81 37.16 37.91
N TRP A 723 8.05 37.16 38.36
CA TRP A 723 8.44 37.43 39.73
C TRP A 723 9.65 38.37 39.72
N GLY A 724 9.59 39.40 40.57
CA GLY A 724 10.64 40.41 40.66
C GLY A 724 10.55 41.24 41.95
N TYR A 725 11.42 42.25 42.04
CA TYR A 725 11.58 43.12 43.21
C TYR A 725 11.08 44.55 42.96
N GLY A 726 9.98 44.67 42.22
CA GLY A 726 9.33 45.95 41.88
C GLY A 726 10.04 46.77 40.80
N SER A 727 9.43 47.87 40.39
CA SER A 727 9.90 48.73 39.27
C SER A 727 11.25 49.42 39.52
N SER A 728 11.68 49.51 40.78
CA SER A 728 13.00 50.03 41.16
C SER A 728 14.06 48.95 41.37
N GLY A 729 13.69 47.66 41.35
CA GLY A 729 14.55 46.53 41.71
C GLY A 729 14.92 46.45 43.20
N THR A 730 14.63 47.49 43.98
CA THR A 730 15.08 47.65 45.37
C THR A 730 14.11 47.11 46.42
N SER A 731 12.95 46.56 46.04
CA SER A 731 11.98 46.02 46.99
C SER A 731 12.59 44.89 47.81
N THR A 732 12.34 44.86 49.12
CA THR A 732 12.85 43.82 50.01
C THR A 732 12.11 42.49 49.87
N THR A 733 10.84 42.53 49.46
CA THR A 733 9.97 41.37 49.27
C THR A 733 9.84 40.99 47.80
N LEU A 734 9.89 39.69 47.50
CA LEU A 734 9.47 39.21 46.19
C LEU A 734 8.00 39.52 45.96
N GLN A 735 7.65 40.02 44.79
CA GLN A 735 6.28 40.34 44.41
C GLN A 735 6.01 39.83 43.00
N THR A 736 4.74 39.62 42.66
CA THR A 736 4.39 39.46 41.25
C THR A 736 4.72 40.73 40.50
N THR A 737 5.35 40.54 39.36
CA THR A 737 5.80 41.62 38.51
C THR A 737 4.65 42.56 38.11
N LEU A 738 4.82 43.86 38.36
CA LEU A 738 3.88 44.93 37.96
C LEU A 738 3.84 45.10 36.42
N VAL A 739 4.84 44.57 35.74
CA VAL A 739 5.15 44.66 34.30
C VAL A 739 4.48 43.52 33.49
N LEU A 740 3.86 42.54 34.18
CA LEU A 740 3.37 41.29 33.60
C LEU A 740 2.14 41.52 32.72
N PRO A 741 1.06 42.16 33.22
CA PRO A 741 -0.17 42.36 32.46
C PRO A 741 -0.01 43.38 31.33
N THR A 742 0.82 44.41 31.54
CA THR A 742 0.89 45.60 30.68
C THR A 742 2.08 45.64 29.71
N LEU A 743 3.15 44.89 29.95
CA LEU A 743 4.35 44.94 29.11
C LEU A 743 4.63 43.57 28.47
N VAL A 744 4.69 42.51 29.28
CA VAL A 744 5.07 41.16 28.79
C VAL A 744 3.95 40.55 27.94
N TYR A 745 2.69 40.69 28.35
CA TYR A 745 1.54 40.28 27.51
C TYR A 745 1.48 41.07 26.20
N ASN A 746 1.74 42.38 26.23
CA ASN A 746 1.78 43.22 25.02
C ASN A 746 2.90 42.83 24.05
N LEU A 747 4.01 42.30 24.56
CA LEU A 747 5.08 41.73 23.73
C LEU A 747 4.75 40.34 23.21
N LEU A 748 4.14 39.48 24.04
CA LEU A 748 3.89 38.09 23.67
C LEU A 748 2.68 37.97 22.72
N ILE A 749 1.62 38.73 22.95
CA ILE A 749 0.38 38.74 22.16
C ILE A 749 -0.10 40.19 21.96
N PRO A 750 0.45 40.93 20.98
CA PRO A 750 0.04 42.32 20.72
C PRO A 750 -1.38 42.45 20.15
N SER A 751 -1.89 41.43 19.43
CA SER A 751 -3.25 41.39 18.87
C SER A 751 -3.97 40.09 19.24
N PRO A 752 -4.62 39.99 20.42
CA PRO A 752 -5.29 38.76 20.85
C PRO A 752 -6.39 38.27 19.91
N ALA A 753 -7.06 39.18 19.19
CA ALA A 753 -8.12 38.84 18.24
C ALA A 753 -7.64 38.02 17.04
N ASP A 754 -6.38 38.19 16.64
CA ASP A 754 -5.81 37.56 15.44
C ASP A 754 -5.00 36.29 15.76
N VAL A 755 -4.71 36.01 17.04
CA VAL A 755 -3.91 34.85 17.44
C VAL A 755 -4.68 33.54 17.28
N LYS A 756 -4.06 32.61 16.55
CA LYS A 756 -4.59 31.25 16.34
C LYS A 756 -4.00 30.21 17.31
N GLY A 757 -2.82 30.47 17.87
CA GLY A 757 -2.19 29.63 18.90
C GLY A 757 -0.66 29.61 18.85
N LEU A 758 -0.06 28.86 19.79
CA LEU A 758 1.38 28.64 19.96
C LEU A 758 1.97 27.76 18.85
N ILE A 759 1.18 26.80 18.35
CA ILE A 759 1.55 25.94 17.24
C ILE A 759 1.17 26.64 15.92
N PRO A 760 2.07 26.69 14.92
CA PRO A 760 1.83 27.35 13.66
C PRO A 760 0.46 27.03 13.04
N PRO A 761 -0.30 28.02 12.54
CA PRO A 761 -1.67 27.81 12.07
C PRO A 761 -1.75 26.84 10.89
N ALA A 762 -0.71 26.79 10.06
CA ALA A 762 -0.57 25.82 8.97
C ALA A 762 -0.73 24.36 9.45
N ILE A 763 -0.25 24.06 10.66
CA ILE A 763 -0.37 22.73 11.28
C ILE A 763 -1.67 22.64 12.06
N SER A 764 -1.94 23.59 12.96
CA SER A 764 -3.07 23.50 13.90
C SER A 764 -4.44 23.55 13.21
N GLN A 765 -4.59 24.31 12.12
CA GLN A 765 -5.85 24.39 11.37
C GLN A 765 -6.12 23.14 10.53
N ASN A 766 -5.10 22.36 10.15
CA ASN A 766 -5.23 21.13 9.38
C ASN A 766 -5.28 19.87 10.29
N PHE A 767 -5.09 20.00 11.60
CA PHE A 767 -4.93 18.88 12.53
C PHE A 767 -6.18 18.00 12.69
N ASP A 768 -7.38 18.53 12.43
CA ASP A 768 -8.65 17.79 12.57
C ASP A 768 -8.67 16.48 11.75
N VAL A 769 -7.91 16.41 10.66
CA VAL A 769 -7.76 15.20 9.85
C VAL A 769 -7.12 14.04 10.62
N PHE A 770 -6.25 14.35 11.58
CA PHE A 770 -5.58 13.36 12.42
C PHE A 770 -6.56 12.70 13.39
N GLU A 771 -7.61 13.40 13.81
CA GLU A 771 -8.72 12.80 14.58
C GLU A 771 -9.45 11.72 13.78
N ARG A 772 -9.46 11.83 12.44
CA ARG A 772 -10.08 10.86 11.53
C ARG A 772 -9.28 9.55 11.40
N LEU A 773 -8.04 9.51 11.90
CA LEU A 773 -7.36 8.24 12.15
C LEU A 773 -7.99 7.48 13.33
N GLY A 774 -8.81 8.10 14.16
CA GLY A 774 -9.57 7.39 15.19
C GLY A 774 -10.95 6.97 14.71
N PHE A 775 -11.80 7.96 14.45
CA PHE A 775 -13.21 7.79 14.08
C PHE A 775 -13.57 8.64 12.85
N LEU A 776 -14.41 8.12 11.97
CA LEU A 776 -14.76 8.73 10.68
C LEU A 776 -16.09 9.48 10.77
N ASN A 777 -16.13 10.54 11.59
CA ASN A 777 -17.30 11.40 11.78
C ASN A 777 -16.91 12.87 11.98
N SER A 778 -17.87 13.76 12.16
CA SER A 778 -17.57 15.18 12.42
C SER A 778 -17.39 15.54 13.90
N ASN A 779 -17.61 14.59 14.80
CA ASN A 779 -17.63 14.84 16.24
C ASN A 779 -16.23 14.61 16.83
N SER A 780 -15.94 15.27 17.94
CA SER A 780 -14.81 14.90 18.79
C SER A 780 -15.21 13.69 19.62
N VAL A 781 -14.43 12.61 19.53
CA VAL A 781 -14.73 11.33 20.19
C VAL A 781 -13.74 11.11 21.35
N PRO A 782 -14.01 11.62 22.56
CA PRO A 782 -13.18 11.32 23.71
C PRO A 782 -13.31 9.84 24.11
N PRO A 783 -12.39 9.31 24.95
CA PRO A 783 -12.41 7.92 25.39
C PRO A 783 -13.74 7.41 25.95
N SER A 784 -14.51 8.26 26.64
CA SER A 784 -15.84 7.93 27.18
C SER A 784 -16.90 7.67 26.10
N SER A 785 -16.75 8.25 24.92
CA SER A 785 -17.72 8.18 23.82
C SER A 785 -17.36 7.11 22.77
N VAL A 786 -16.23 6.42 22.92
CA VAL A 786 -15.75 5.38 21.99
C VAL A 786 -16.82 4.31 21.73
N ASN A 787 -17.50 3.85 22.78
CA ASN A 787 -18.49 2.78 22.66
C ASN A 787 -19.75 3.25 21.91
N THR A 788 -20.09 4.54 21.96
CA THR A 788 -21.20 5.13 21.22
C THR A 788 -20.91 5.19 19.71
N TYR A 789 -19.67 5.49 19.33
CA TYR A 789 -19.24 5.64 17.94
C TYR A 789 -18.52 4.40 17.38
N TRP A 790 -18.65 3.25 18.04
CA TRP A 790 -17.87 2.05 17.73
C TRP A 790 -17.96 1.62 16.26
N SER A 791 -19.13 1.74 15.62
CA SER A 791 -19.34 1.39 14.21
C SER A 791 -18.60 2.31 13.23
N GLU A 792 -18.21 3.51 13.64
CA GLU A 792 -17.58 4.54 12.80
C GLU A 792 -16.05 4.59 12.96
N ARG A 793 -15.47 3.63 13.68
CA ARG A 793 -14.01 3.57 13.90
C ARG A 793 -13.26 3.35 12.59
N ASN A 794 -12.11 4.01 12.46
CA ASN A 794 -11.25 3.85 11.31
C ASN A 794 -10.47 2.53 11.43
N LYS A 795 -10.79 1.56 10.58
CA LYS A 795 -10.20 0.21 10.61
C LYS A 795 -8.84 0.12 9.92
N ILE A 796 -8.36 1.19 9.26
CA ILE A 796 -7.01 1.27 8.68
C ILE A 796 -5.95 1.61 9.74
N THR A 797 -6.38 2.16 10.88
CA THR A 797 -5.50 2.68 11.93
C THR A 797 -4.51 1.66 12.50
N PRO A 798 -4.88 0.39 12.74
CA PRO A 798 -3.92 -0.63 13.17
C PRO A 798 -2.73 -0.78 12.21
N LEU A 799 -2.95 -0.67 10.89
CA LEU A 799 -1.89 -0.72 9.89
C LEU A 799 -0.96 0.51 9.98
N VAL A 800 -1.53 1.70 10.16
CA VAL A 800 -0.76 2.95 10.34
C VAL A 800 0.08 2.89 11.62
N VAL A 801 -0.49 2.38 12.71
CA VAL A 801 0.19 2.23 14.00
C VAL A 801 1.29 1.16 13.95
N ALA A 802 1.06 0.05 13.25
CA ALA A 802 2.09 -0.96 13.00
C ALA A 802 3.26 -0.40 12.16
N LEU A 803 2.97 0.44 11.17
CA LEU A 803 3.99 1.14 10.40
C LEU A 803 4.77 2.13 11.27
N ALA A 804 4.08 2.92 12.10
CA ALA A 804 4.71 3.86 13.02
C ALA A 804 5.71 3.16 13.95
N LYS A 805 5.34 1.99 14.48
CA LYS A 805 6.23 1.16 15.30
C LYS A 805 7.40 0.59 14.49
N ALA A 806 7.15 0.07 13.29
CA ALA A 806 8.19 -0.49 12.43
C ALA A 806 9.27 0.56 12.06
N LEU A 807 8.85 1.81 11.83
CA LEU A 807 9.78 2.92 11.60
C LEU A 807 10.55 3.26 12.89
N ASP A 808 9.85 3.46 14.01
CA ASP A 808 10.48 3.85 15.28
C ASP A 808 11.47 2.80 15.82
N ASP A 809 11.18 1.50 15.64
CA ASP A 809 12.08 0.41 16.06
C ASP A 809 13.41 0.39 15.29
N GLN A 810 13.50 1.05 14.13
CA GLN A 810 14.68 1.12 13.29
C GLN A 810 15.44 2.46 13.39
N VAL A 811 14.96 3.39 14.22
CA VAL A 811 15.63 4.67 14.48
C VAL A 811 16.97 4.44 15.20
N ASP A 812 17.99 5.21 14.81
CA ASP A 812 19.27 5.29 15.51
C ASP A 812 19.68 6.75 15.67
N VAL A 813 19.41 7.30 16.86
CA VAL A 813 19.70 8.71 17.17
C VAL A 813 21.20 8.98 17.18
N ALA A 814 22.02 8.03 17.64
CA ALA A 814 23.47 8.21 17.76
C ALA A 814 24.15 8.36 16.39
N ASN A 815 23.66 7.62 15.39
CA ASN A 815 24.16 7.67 14.02
C ASN A 815 23.29 8.52 13.07
N ASN A 816 22.34 9.30 13.61
CA ASN A 816 21.43 10.17 12.85
C ASN A 816 20.64 9.44 11.76
N LYS A 817 20.18 8.22 12.03
CA LYS A 817 19.40 7.41 11.08
C LYS A 817 17.91 7.57 11.36
N ASN A 818 17.20 8.11 10.38
CA ASN A 818 15.79 8.47 10.49
C ASN A 818 14.94 7.78 9.41
N PRO A 819 14.34 6.60 9.70
CA PRO A 819 13.48 5.91 8.76
C PRO A 819 12.13 6.62 8.54
N HIS A 820 11.70 7.51 9.44
CA HIS A 820 10.44 8.26 9.28
C HIS A 820 10.44 9.16 8.05
N SER A 821 11.62 9.48 7.49
CA SER A 821 11.69 10.25 6.24
C SER A 821 10.99 9.56 5.08
N LEU A 822 10.90 8.21 5.08
CA LEU A 822 10.17 7.46 4.05
C LEU A 822 8.68 7.81 4.02
N LEU A 823 8.07 7.98 5.20
CA LEU A 823 6.67 8.38 5.31
C LEU A 823 6.47 9.82 4.83
N SER A 824 7.37 10.72 5.23
CA SER A 824 7.31 12.12 4.77
C SER A 824 7.55 12.26 3.27
N ASP A 825 8.42 11.43 2.68
CA ASP A 825 8.71 11.49 1.25
C ASP A 825 7.56 10.91 0.44
N LEU A 826 6.92 9.86 0.92
CA LEU A 826 5.68 9.33 0.35
C LEU A 826 4.54 10.35 0.43
N SER A 827 4.36 11.01 1.58
CA SER A 827 3.30 12.01 1.72
C SER A 827 3.53 13.20 0.79
N LYS A 828 4.78 13.67 0.64
CA LYS A 828 5.14 14.76 -0.28
C LYS A 828 4.84 14.39 -1.72
N LEU A 829 5.17 13.16 -2.13
CA LEU A 829 4.92 12.67 -3.47
C LEU A 829 3.42 12.61 -3.78
N LEU A 830 2.63 12.02 -2.86
CA LEU A 830 1.18 11.87 -3.03
C LEU A 830 0.42 13.19 -2.91
N ALA A 831 1.03 14.20 -2.28
CA ALA A 831 0.48 15.54 -2.17
C ALA A 831 0.96 16.51 -3.27
N ARG A 832 1.78 16.08 -4.24
CA ARG A 832 2.04 16.89 -5.44
C ARG A 832 0.74 17.10 -6.22
N PRO A 833 0.46 18.30 -6.77
CA PRO A 833 1.34 19.46 -6.94
C PRO A 833 1.24 20.52 -5.83
N PHE A 834 0.69 20.22 -4.64
CA PHE A 834 0.49 21.25 -3.61
C PHE A 834 1.80 21.84 -3.07
N PHE A 835 2.94 21.22 -3.37
CA PHE A 835 4.27 21.63 -2.95
C PHE A 835 5.11 21.94 -4.18
N PHE A 836 5.68 23.15 -4.22
CA PHE A 836 6.56 23.61 -5.29
C PHE A 836 7.68 24.47 -4.71
N ASN A 837 8.70 24.71 -5.51
CA ASN A 837 9.87 25.45 -5.12
C ASN A 837 9.88 26.81 -5.80
N GLU A 838 9.66 27.89 -5.06
CA GLU A 838 9.75 29.24 -5.61
C GLU A 838 10.71 30.10 -4.77
N THR A 839 11.45 30.96 -5.48
CA THR A 839 12.59 31.72 -4.95
C THR A 839 12.18 32.97 -4.17
N THR A 840 10.89 33.29 -4.11
CA THR A 840 10.37 34.49 -3.44
C THR A 840 9.03 34.20 -2.77
N ASP A 841 8.96 34.32 -1.44
CA ASP A 841 7.67 34.34 -0.74
C ASP A 841 6.88 35.54 -1.24
N TYR A 842 5.79 35.31 -1.98
CA TYR A 842 4.98 36.36 -2.59
C TYR A 842 4.20 37.09 -1.49
N VAL A 843 4.82 38.07 -0.83
CA VAL A 843 4.12 39.02 0.03
C VAL A 843 3.87 40.27 -0.81
N SER A 844 2.63 40.44 -1.29
CA SER A 844 2.22 41.69 -1.93
C SER A 844 2.46 42.86 -0.98
N SER A 845 3.24 43.81 -1.43
CA SER A 845 3.74 44.98 -0.72
C SER A 845 2.65 46.02 -0.42
N ASN A 846 1.61 45.68 0.32
CA ASN A 846 0.64 46.66 0.81
C ASN A 846 -0.16 46.10 1.99
N THR A 847 0.35 46.29 3.21
CA THR A 847 -0.40 46.81 4.37
C THR A 847 0.51 46.83 5.60
N SER A 848 0.42 47.93 6.34
CA SER A 848 1.16 48.25 7.54
C SER A 848 0.94 47.18 8.62
N GLY A 849 1.94 46.32 8.84
CA GLY A 849 1.96 45.40 9.98
C GLY A 849 2.63 44.08 9.66
N SER A 850 3.87 43.92 10.14
CA SER A 850 4.62 42.65 10.21
C SER A 850 4.78 41.88 8.89
N SER A 851 5.28 42.54 7.84
CA SER A 851 5.91 41.81 6.73
C SER A 851 7.32 41.37 7.15
N LEU A 852 7.65 40.11 6.86
CA LEU A 852 9.04 39.76 6.57
C LEU A 852 9.39 40.55 5.30
N MET A 853 9.94 41.76 5.45
CA MET A 853 10.56 42.41 4.29
C MET A 853 11.70 41.49 3.85
N ASN A 854 11.58 40.98 2.63
CA ASN A 854 12.77 40.74 1.83
C ASN A 854 13.50 42.09 1.80
N PRO A 855 14.76 42.19 2.26
CA PRO A 855 15.39 43.48 2.48
C PRO A 855 15.36 44.27 1.17
N THR A 856 14.77 45.46 1.19
CA THR A 856 14.96 46.46 0.14
C THR A 856 16.41 46.93 0.22
N CYS A 857 17.33 46.11 -0.29
CA CYS A 857 18.74 46.45 -0.47
C CYS A 857 18.92 46.88 -1.92
N SER A 858 19.63 47.99 -2.11
CA SER A 858 20.12 48.43 -3.41
C SER A 858 20.94 47.31 -4.06
N ALA A 859 20.71 47.11 -5.35
CA ALA A 859 20.99 45.92 -6.17
C ALA A 859 22.45 45.41 -6.28
N SER A 860 23.39 45.78 -5.41
CA SER A 860 24.82 45.50 -5.61
C SER A 860 25.56 44.81 -4.46
N SER A 861 24.98 44.64 -3.25
CA SER A 861 25.78 44.20 -2.09
C SER A 861 25.13 43.23 -1.09
N CYS A 862 23.91 42.75 -1.30
CA CYS A 862 23.31 41.70 -0.45
C CYS A 862 23.09 40.39 -1.22
N LYS A 863 23.87 39.36 -0.86
CA LYS A 863 23.42 37.96 -0.83
C LYS A 863 23.06 37.67 0.63
N PRO A 864 21.94 36.97 0.90
CA PRO A 864 21.83 35.57 0.47
C PRO A 864 20.54 35.23 -0.27
N LEU A 865 20.71 34.48 -1.36
CA LEU A 865 19.72 33.48 -1.76
C LEU A 865 19.55 32.56 -0.55
N ILE A 866 18.39 32.58 0.10
CA ILE A 866 17.97 31.41 0.87
C ILE A 866 17.52 30.39 -0.20
N PRO A 867 18.23 29.26 -0.37
CA PRO A 867 17.84 28.28 -1.36
C PRO A 867 16.45 27.76 -1.00
N SER A 868 15.55 27.81 -1.98
CA SER A 868 14.36 26.96 -2.06
C SER A 868 13.43 26.97 -0.84
N VAL A 869 12.62 28.02 -0.71
CA VAL A 869 11.45 27.96 0.19
C VAL A 869 10.44 27.01 -0.45
N ARG A 870 10.24 25.84 0.14
CA ARG A 870 9.09 24.99 -0.20
C ARG A 870 7.82 25.79 0.08
N MET A 871 7.17 26.26 -0.96
CA MET A 871 5.88 26.90 -0.86
C MET A 871 4.78 25.88 -1.08
N VAL A 872 3.69 26.13 -0.37
CA VAL A 872 2.50 25.32 -0.41
C VAL A 872 1.44 26.16 -1.11
N VAL A 873 0.89 25.68 -2.22
CA VAL A 873 -0.18 26.41 -2.89
C VAL A 873 -1.43 26.30 -2.02
N THR A 874 -1.84 27.42 -1.44
CA THR A 874 -3.05 27.49 -0.60
C THR A 874 -4.23 28.06 -1.38
N THR A 875 -5.41 28.12 -0.77
CA THR A 875 -6.64 28.56 -1.47
C THR A 875 -6.65 30.04 -1.86
N SER A 876 -5.90 30.91 -1.19
CA SER A 876 -6.01 32.37 -1.35
C SER A 876 -4.86 33.01 -2.14
N ASN A 877 -3.69 32.37 -2.23
CA ASN A 877 -2.43 32.90 -2.79
C ASN A 877 -2.00 34.30 -2.30
N THR A 878 -2.81 34.97 -1.47
CA THR A 878 -2.61 36.35 -1.00
C THR A 878 -1.73 36.38 0.26
N TYR A 879 -1.75 35.29 1.01
CA TYR A 879 -1.05 35.11 2.27
C TYR A 879 -0.20 33.83 2.20
N GLY A 880 1.10 33.93 2.45
CA GLY A 880 1.99 32.77 2.52
C GLY A 880 1.68 31.88 3.73
N ILE A 881 1.92 30.57 3.63
CA ILE A 881 1.68 29.55 4.68
C ILE A 881 2.29 29.90 6.07
N ARG A 882 3.28 30.80 6.10
CA ARG A 882 3.95 31.26 7.32
C ARG A 882 3.23 32.39 8.05
N THR A 883 2.31 33.11 7.40
CA THR A 883 1.73 34.31 8.01
C THR A 883 0.63 33.96 9.00
N PRO A 884 0.76 34.34 10.28
CA PRO A 884 -0.26 34.09 11.29
C PRO A 884 -1.51 34.96 11.10
N LYS A 885 -1.45 35.96 10.21
CA LYS A 885 -2.58 36.85 9.89
C LYS A 885 -3.53 36.29 8.82
N ALA A 886 -3.17 35.18 8.19
CA ALA A 886 -4.03 34.57 7.17
C ALA A 886 -5.35 34.08 7.79
N GLY A 887 -6.41 34.09 6.99
CA GLY A 887 -7.66 33.45 7.38
C GLY A 887 -7.48 31.94 7.51
N SER A 888 -8.32 31.27 8.30
CA SER A 888 -8.24 29.81 8.46
C SER A 888 -8.38 29.06 7.13
N SER A 889 -9.09 29.63 6.14
CA SER A 889 -9.19 29.08 4.78
C SER A 889 -7.85 28.98 4.08
N ASP A 890 -6.96 29.92 4.34
CA ASP A 890 -5.74 30.15 3.57
C ASP A 890 -4.63 29.13 3.92
N PHE A 891 -4.89 28.20 4.83
CA PHE A 891 -3.97 27.11 5.18
C PHE A 891 -4.37 25.77 4.54
N TYR A 892 -5.53 25.70 3.89
CA TYR A 892 -6.03 24.48 3.25
C TYR A 892 -5.45 24.30 1.84
N PRO A 893 -5.37 23.06 1.34
CA PRO A 893 -4.84 22.79 0.00
C PRO A 893 -5.66 23.49 -1.09
N ASN A 894 -4.97 24.06 -2.08
CA ASN A 894 -5.63 24.75 -3.19
C ASN A 894 -6.59 23.82 -3.94
N THR A 895 -7.84 24.26 -4.10
CA THR A 895 -8.89 23.43 -4.69
C THR A 895 -8.86 23.37 -6.22
N GLY A 896 -8.10 24.25 -6.88
CA GLY A 896 -7.90 24.28 -8.32
C GLY A 896 -6.86 23.27 -8.84
N LEU A 897 -5.98 22.79 -7.96
CA LEU A 897 -4.99 21.75 -8.28
C LEU A 897 -5.52 20.35 -7.98
N ARG A 898 -4.93 19.31 -8.57
CA ARG A 898 -5.35 17.91 -8.40
C ARG A 898 -4.14 17.02 -8.17
N SER A 899 -4.09 16.40 -7.00
CA SER A 899 -3.11 15.36 -6.71
C SER A 899 -3.46 14.04 -7.41
N LEU A 900 -2.50 13.11 -7.47
CA LEU A 900 -2.72 11.77 -8.00
C LEU A 900 -3.80 11.06 -7.20
N VAL A 901 -3.81 11.28 -5.88
CA VAL A 901 -4.85 10.76 -4.98
C VAL A 901 -6.22 11.35 -5.35
N SER A 902 -6.30 12.65 -5.64
CA SER A 902 -7.55 13.28 -6.12
C SER A 902 -8.05 12.64 -7.41
N ILE A 903 -7.17 12.41 -8.40
CA ILE A 903 -7.52 11.80 -9.69
C ILE A 903 -8.00 10.36 -9.52
N LEU A 904 -7.38 9.59 -8.61
CA LEU A 904 -7.81 8.23 -8.31
C LEU A 904 -9.15 8.20 -7.55
N ILE A 905 -9.48 9.23 -6.77
CA ILE A 905 -10.72 9.28 -5.98
C ILE A 905 -11.94 9.62 -6.83
N GLU A 906 -11.81 10.53 -7.79
CA GLU A 906 -12.94 11.12 -8.52
C GLU A 906 -12.52 11.71 -9.86
N ASN A 907 -13.45 11.80 -10.81
CA ASN A 907 -13.23 12.53 -12.05
C ASN A 907 -13.33 14.04 -11.80
N ASN A 908 -14.40 14.48 -11.13
CA ASN A 908 -14.60 15.87 -10.72
C ASN A 908 -14.65 15.97 -9.20
N ARG A 909 -14.22 17.11 -8.64
CA ARG A 909 -14.21 17.27 -7.19
C ARG A 909 -15.61 17.07 -6.60
N ARG A 910 -15.67 16.33 -5.49
CA ARG A 910 -16.87 15.93 -4.72
C ARG A 910 -17.70 14.79 -5.31
N TYR A 911 -17.36 14.19 -6.44
CA TYR A 911 -18.19 13.13 -7.06
C TYR A 911 -17.91 11.70 -6.58
N GLN A 912 -16.70 11.43 -6.05
CA GLN A 912 -16.27 10.11 -5.55
C GLN A 912 -16.52 8.98 -6.57
N ASP A 913 -16.21 9.24 -7.83
CA ASP A 913 -16.50 8.38 -8.97
C ASP A 913 -15.22 7.87 -9.66
N GLY A 914 -14.10 7.82 -8.94
CA GLY A 914 -12.81 7.35 -9.44
C GLY A 914 -12.50 5.88 -9.11
N ALA A 915 -11.32 5.41 -9.53
CA ALA A 915 -10.87 4.03 -9.35
C ALA A 915 -10.73 3.62 -7.86
N LEU A 916 -10.33 4.54 -6.99
CA LEU A 916 -10.21 4.28 -5.55
C LEU A 916 -11.59 4.09 -4.90
N ASN A 917 -12.65 4.71 -5.45
CA ASN A 917 -14.02 4.44 -5.01
C ASN A 917 -14.44 3.01 -5.35
N LEU A 918 -14.12 2.52 -6.55
CA LEU A 918 -14.38 1.12 -6.93
C LEU A 918 -13.65 0.16 -5.99
N LEU A 919 -12.36 0.39 -5.74
CA LEU A 919 -11.55 -0.43 -4.83
C LEU A 919 -12.14 -0.46 -3.41
N SER A 920 -12.57 0.69 -2.90
CA SER A 920 -13.17 0.81 -1.55
C SER A 920 -14.52 0.07 -1.38
N LYS A 921 -15.13 -0.41 -2.48
CA LYS A 921 -16.35 -1.22 -2.48
C LYS A 921 -16.08 -2.73 -2.62
N THR A 922 -14.80 -3.12 -2.52
CA THR A 922 -14.34 -4.52 -2.54
C THR A 922 -13.77 -4.91 -1.18
N ASP A 923 -13.22 -6.12 -1.05
CA ASP A 923 -12.59 -6.61 0.18
C ASP A 923 -11.05 -6.72 0.07
N ILE A 924 -10.42 -5.96 -0.84
CA ILE A 924 -8.98 -6.05 -1.10
C ILE A 924 -8.15 -5.67 0.13
N LEU A 925 -8.44 -4.52 0.76
CA LEU A 925 -7.69 -4.06 1.92
C LEU A 925 -7.97 -4.93 3.15
N THR A 926 -9.19 -5.43 3.27
CA THR A 926 -9.58 -6.37 4.32
C THR A 926 -8.78 -7.67 4.19
N GLY A 927 -8.74 -8.26 2.99
CA GLY A 927 -7.95 -9.46 2.70
C GLY A 927 -6.45 -9.24 2.91
N LEU A 928 -5.92 -8.09 2.47
CA LEU A 928 -4.52 -7.73 2.67
C LEU A 928 -4.17 -7.59 4.16
N THR A 929 -5.00 -6.91 4.95
CA THR A 929 -4.78 -6.69 6.39
C THR A 929 -4.80 -8.02 7.14
N ALA A 930 -5.78 -8.88 6.85
CA ALA A 930 -5.88 -10.21 7.45
C ALA A 930 -4.69 -11.11 7.05
N MET A 931 -4.28 -11.08 5.77
CA MET A 931 -3.11 -11.82 5.28
C MET A 931 -1.81 -11.32 5.92
N ALA A 932 -1.63 -10.00 6.00
CA ALA A 932 -0.48 -9.35 6.62
C ALA A 932 -0.35 -9.71 8.11
N GLY A 933 -1.44 -9.59 8.87
CA GLY A 933 -1.48 -9.98 10.28
C GLY A 933 -1.23 -11.48 10.48
N SER A 934 -1.78 -12.33 9.59
CA SER A 934 -1.55 -13.77 9.62
C SER A 934 -0.09 -14.14 9.34
N LEU A 935 0.55 -13.53 8.34
CA LEU A 935 1.95 -13.77 7.99
C LEU A 935 2.93 -13.26 9.05
N GLY A 936 2.55 -12.21 9.79
CA GLY A 936 3.36 -11.63 10.87
C GLY A 936 3.51 -12.52 12.12
N LYS A 937 2.63 -13.51 12.29
CA LYS A 937 2.63 -14.43 13.43
C LYS A 937 3.97 -15.14 13.63
N SER A 938 4.27 -15.47 14.89
CA SER A 938 5.56 -16.06 15.30
C SER A 938 5.80 -17.44 14.69
N GLU A 939 4.72 -18.20 14.51
CA GLU A 939 4.65 -19.55 13.95
C GLU A 939 5.09 -19.59 12.48
N LYS A 940 4.99 -18.47 11.76
CA LYS A 940 5.32 -18.33 10.33
C LYS A 940 6.67 -17.63 10.09
N LYS A 941 7.52 -17.52 11.11
CA LYS A 941 8.79 -16.79 11.04
C LYS A 941 9.69 -17.26 9.89
N ASN A 942 9.87 -18.58 9.74
CA ASN A 942 10.75 -19.15 8.71
C ASN A 942 10.26 -18.83 7.29
N ALA A 943 8.98 -19.08 7.04
CA ALA A 943 8.33 -18.79 5.75
C ALA A 943 8.39 -17.30 5.40
N ARG A 944 8.07 -16.43 6.36
CA ARG A 944 8.17 -14.98 6.22
C ARG A 944 9.59 -14.53 5.87
N GLN A 945 10.61 -15.08 6.51
CA GLN A 945 12.02 -14.77 6.22
C GLN A 945 12.40 -15.14 4.77
N LEU A 946 11.98 -16.31 4.28
CA LEU A 946 12.21 -16.72 2.90
C LEU A 946 11.48 -15.80 1.90
N ILE A 947 10.21 -15.46 2.17
CA ILE A 947 9.43 -14.54 1.31
C ILE A 947 10.15 -13.19 1.18
N PHE A 948 10.53 -12.56 2.30
CA PHE A 948 11.21 -11.26 2.25
C PHE A 948 12.61 -11.35 1.64
N SER A 949 13.35 -12.43 1.90
CA SER A 949 14.64 -12.67 1.24
C SER A 949 14.50 -12.77 -0.28
N GLY A 950 13.46 -13.45 -0.76
CA GLY A 950 13.15 -13.57 -2.18
C GLY A 950 12.76 -12.23 -2.80
N LEU A 951 11.88 -11.47 -2.12
CA LEU A 951 11.46 -10.14 -2.56
C LEU A 951 12.62 -9.14 -2.62
N ILE A 952 13.53 -9.17 -1.65
CA ILE A 952 14.73 -8.31 -1.64
C ILE A 952 15.61 -8.59 -2.87
N LYS A 953 15.83 -9.87 -3.21
CA LYS A 953 16.60 -10.25 -4.40
C LYS A 953 15.91 -9.82 -5.69
N ILE A 954 14.61 -10.08 -5.82
CA ILE A 954 13.81 -9.70 -7.00
C ILE A 954 13.80 -8.18 -7.22
N LEU A 955 13.41 -7.41 -6.19
CA LEU A 955 13.35 -5.95 -6.26
C LEU A 955 14.75 -5.31 -6.37
N GLY A 956 15.78 -6.02 -5.90
CA GLY A 956 17.17 -5.61 -6.04
C GLY A 956 17.59 -5.52 -7.50
N GLU A 957 17.09 -6.42 -8.35
CA GLU A 957 17.39 -6.51 -9.78
C GLU A 957 16.51 -5.64 -10.68
N ILE A 958 15.44 -5.07 -10.13
CA ILE A 958 14.59 -4.07 -10.81
C ILE A 958 15.12 -2.68 -10.47
N LYS A 959 15.73 -2.04 -11.46
CA LYS A 959 16.45 -0.77 -11.36
C LYS A 959 15.74 0.32 -12.14
N VAL A 960 16.09 1.57 -11.81
CA VAL A 960 15.74 2.77 -12.58
C VAL A 960 17.00 3.31 -13.25
N THR A 961 16.89 4.19 -14.25
CA THR A 961 18.07 4.67 -14.99
C THR A 961 19.13 5.31 -14.09
N ALA A 962 18.72 5.96 -12.99
CA ALA A 962 19.62 6.53 -11.99
C ALA A 962 20.50 5.47 -11.28
N ASP A 963 20.07 4.21 -11.21
CA ASP A 963 20.83 3.10 -10.63
C ASP A 963 21.85 2.50 -11.63
N SER A 964 21.91 2.98 -12.88
CA SER A 964 22.76 2.46 -13.96
C SER A 964 22.60 0.95 -14.20
N PRO A 965 21.43 0.48 -14.67
CA PRO A 965 21.16 -0.94 -14.85
C PRO A 965 22.15 -1.61 -15.82
N THR A 966 22.64 -2.78 -15.45
CA THR A 966 23.38 -3.64 -16.37
C THR A 966 22.45 -4.29 -17.40
N SER A 967 22.99 -4.85 -18.48
CA SER A 967 22.20 -5.58 -19.49
C SER A 967 21.38 -6.73 -18.90
N SER A 968 21.84 -7.34 -17.80
CA SER A 968 21.15 -8.40 -17.05
C SER A 968 20.03 -7.93 -16.12
N GLN A 969 19.94 -6.62 -15.83
CA GLN A 969 19.01 -6.03 -14.87
C GLN A 969 17.82 -5.35 -15.54
N PHE A 970 16.68 -5.31 -14.88
CA PHE A 970 15.46 -4.72 -15.45
C PHE A 970 15.48 -3.20 -15.31
N ASP A 971 15.20 -2.49 -16.41
CA ASP A 971 14.99 -1.04 -16.40
C ASP A 971 13.49 -0.74 -16.42
N LEU A 972 12.95 -0.37 -15.25
CA LEU A 972 11.54 -0.02 -15.10
C LEU A 972 11.22 1.34 -15.75
N GLN A 973 12.19 2.25 -15.79
CA GLN A 973 11.98 3.62 -16.25
C GLN A 973 11.63 3.66 -17.74
N THR A 974 12.32 2.87 -18.57
CA THR A 974 11.99 2.76 -20.01
C THR A 974 10.54 2.34 -20.22
N TYR A 975 10.05 1.35 -19.47
CA TYR A 975 8.68 0.89 -19.59
C TYR A 975 7.67 1.96 -19.16
N ILE A 976 7.92 2.66 -18.05
CA ILE A 976 7.05 3.75 -17.58
C ILE A 976 7.02 4.90 -18.60
N THR A 977 8.15 5.23 -19.23
CA THR A 977 8.23 6.23 -20.30
C THR A 977 7.34 5.86 -21.49
N GLU A 978 7.38 4.60 -21.95
CA GLU A 978 6.50 4.13 -23.02
C GLU A 978 5.01 4.24 -22.65
N VAL A 979 4.66 3.91 -21.39
CA VAL A 979 3.27 4.05 -20.91
C VAL A 979 2.85 5.52 -20.85
N ARG A 980 3.72 6.41 -20.38
CA ARG A 980 3.48 7.86 -20.39
C ARG A 980 3.20 8.36 -21.81
N ASP A 981 4.03 7.99 -22.79
CA ASP A 981 3.85 8.41 -24.18
C ASP A 981 2.54 7.93 -24.79
N ARG A 982 2.12 6.71 -24.42
CA ARG A 982 0.81 6.20 -24.80
C ARG A 982 -0.30 7.02 -24.15
N ILE A 983 -0.24 7.28 -22.85
CA ILE A 983 -1.26 8.09 -22.15
C ILE A 983 -1.36 9.49 -22.75
N ALA A 984 -0.24 10.13 -23.07
CA ALA A 984 -0.23 11.47 -23.65
C ALA A 984 -0.91 11.54 -25.03
N THR A 985 -0.79 10.49 -25.85
CA THR A 985 -1.33 10.48 -27.23
C THR A 985 -2.70 9.80 -27.35
N TYR A 986 -3.10 9.02 -26.35
CA TYR A 986 -4.29 8.17 -26.42
C TYR A 986 -5.61 8.97 -26.46
N PRO A 987 -5.85 9.96 -25.59
CA PRO A 987 -7.07 10.78 -25.65
C PRO A 987 -7.12 11.69 -26.88
N ASP A 988 -6.00 12.32 -27.25
CA ASP A 988 -5.92 13.30 -28.34
C ASP A 988 -6.30 12.74 -29.72
N SER A 989 -6.12 11.44 -29.90
CA SER A 989 -6.43 10.73 -31.14
C SER A 989 -7.88 10.23 -31.23
N ARG A 990 -8.73 10.52 -30.23
CA ARG A 990 -10.09 9.97 -30.10
C ARG A 990 -11.14 11.04 -29.85
N SER A 991 -12.41 10.67 -30.04
CA SER A 991 -13.54 11.54 -29.70
C SER A 991 -13.53 11.90 -28.21
N SER A 992 -13.95 13.13 -27.89
CA SER A 992 -14.21 13.58 -26.52
C SER A 992 -15.41 12.87 -25.87
N ASP A 993 -16.27 12.24 -26.68
CA ASP A 993 -17.34 11.38 -26.19
C ASP A 993 -16.80 9.99 -25.79
N LEU A 994 -16.80 9.71 -24.49
CA LEU A 994 -16.31 8.45 -23.92
C LEU A 994 -17.19 7.22 -24.24
N SER A 995 -18.39 7.46 -24.79
CA SER A 995 -19.28 6.41 -25.28
C SER A 995 -19.05 6.06 -26.75
N SER A 996 -18.15 6.76 -27.45
CA SER A 996 -17.81 6.42 -28.83
C SER A 996 -17.08 5.06 -28.92
N SER A 997 -17.21 4.41 -30.07
CA SER A 997 -16.55 3.12 -30.36
C SER A 997 -15.02 3.22 -30.33
N ASP A 998 -14.45 4.42 -30.43
CA ASP A 998 -12.99 4.62 -30.37
C ASP A 998 -12.40 4.24 -29.00
N TRP A 999 -13.25 4.19 -27.97
CA TRP A 999 -12.91 3.85 -26.60
C TRP A 999 -13.19 2.38 -26.24
N ASP A 1000 -13.73 1.57 -27.17
CA ASP A 1000 -14.15 0.19 -26.90
C ASP A 1000 -13.00 -0.68 -26.39
N ASN A 1001 -11.76 -0.48 -26.86
CA ASN A 1001 -10.59 -1.21 -26.36
C ASN A 1001 -10.40 -1.11 -24.82
N VAL A 1002 -10.75 0.05 -24.23
CA VAL A 1002 -10.66 0.23 -22.76
C VAL A 1002 -11.82 -0.50 -22.08
N SER A 1003 -13.01 -0.43 -22.63
CA SER A 1003 -14.17 -1.20 -22.15
C SER A 1003 -13.91 -2.70 -22.20
N ASP A 1004 -13.39 -3.20 -23.33
CA ASP A 1004 -13.05 -4.60 -23.53
C ASP A 1004 -11.96 -5.06 -22.56
N SER A 1005 -10.94 -4.23 -22.30
CA SER A 1005 -9.92 -4.53 -21.29
C SER A 1005 -10.51 -4.66 -19.88
N VAL A 1006 -11.45 -3.78 -19.52
CA VAL A 1006 -12.14 -3.82 -18.23
C VAL A 1006 -13.04 -5.05 -18.14
N TYR A 1007 -13.79 -5.39 -19.18
CA TYR A 1007 -14.63 -6.59 -19.23
C TYR A 1007 -13.82 -7.88 -19.21
N PHE A 1008 -12.69 -7.90 -19.91
CA PHE A 1008 -11.75 -9.00 -19.85
C PHE A 1008 -11.24 -9.20 -18.43
N LEU A 1009 -10.71 -8.16 -17.78
CA LEU A 1009 -10.22 -8.27 -16.39
C LEU A 1009 -11.35 -8.66 -15.42
N ARG A 1010 -12.54 -8.07 -15.59
CA ARG A 1010 -13.74 -8.38 -14.81
C ARG A 1010 -14.03 -9.87 -14.83
N ASP A 1011 -14.13 -10.44 -16.01
CA ASP A 1011 -14.60 -11.80 -16.18
C ASP A 1011 -13.45 -12.82 -16.01
N TYR A 1012 -12.21 -12.45 -16.33
CA TYR A 1012 -11.03 -13.30 -16.12
C TYR A 1012 -10.67 -13.48 -14.64
N LEU A 1013 -10.97 -12.48 -13.81
CA LEU A 1013 -10.77 -12.53 -12.35
C LEU A 1013 -12.09 -12.77 -11.58
N SER A 1014 -13.21 -13.03 -12.26
CA SER A 1014 -14.52 -13.25 -11.62
C SER A 1014 -14.60 -14.60 -10.91
N ARG A 1015 -15.43 -14.72 -9.86
CA ARG A 1015 -15.72 -16.03 -9.23
C ARG A 1015 -16.62 -16.93 -10.09
N TYR A 1016 -17.52 -16.32 -10.88
CA TYR A 1016 -18.61 -17.03 -11.56
C TYR A 1016 -18.42 -17.12 -13.07
N SER A 1017 -17.44 -16.38 -13.62
CA SER A 1017 -17.14 -16.48 -15.04
C SER A 1017 -16.63 -17.87 -15.38
N GLY A 1018 -17.12 -18.37 -16.50
CA GLY A 1018 -16.76 -19.67 -17.03
C GLY A 1018 -15.33 -19.79 -17.57
N TYR A 1019 -14.61 -18.67 -17.68
CA TYR A 1019 -13.21 -18.56 -18.12
C TYR A 1019 -12.30 -17.94 -17.06
N SER A 1020 -12.71 -17.99 -15.79
CA SER A 1020 -11.98 -17.39 -14.68
C SER A 1020 -10.67 -18.12 -14.36
N LEU A 1021 -9.59 -17.34 -14.26
CA LEU A 1021 -8.31 -17.80 -13.71
C LEU A 1021 -8.40 -18.09 -12.21
N VAL A 1022 -9.29 -17.42 -11.48
CA VAL A 1022 -9.39 -17.58 -10.01
C VAL A 1022 -9.75 -19.01 -9.64
N ARG A 1023 -10.60 -19.67 -10.44
CA ARG A 1023 -10.97 -21.07 -10.24
C ARG A 1023 -9.77 -22.00 -10.39
N SER A 1024 -8.97 -21.83 -11.44
CA SER A 1024 -7.79 -22.65 -11.66
C SER A 1024 -6.67 -22.34 -10.68
N MET A 1025 -6.55 -21.08 -10.24
CA MET A 1025 -5.64 -20.67 -9.18
C MET A 1025 -6.02 -21.29 -7.83
N ASP A 1026 -7.30 -21.26 -7.44
CA ASP A 1026 -7.78 -21.90 -6.20
C ASP A 1026 -7.55 -23.41 -6.23
N PHE A 1027 -7.83 -24.06 -7.38
CA PHE A 1027 -7.50 -25.47 -7.58
C PHE A 1027 -6.01 -25.75 -7.46
N ALA A 1028 -5.17 -24.96 -8.13
CA ALA A 1028 -3.71 -25.13 -8.11
C ALA A 1028 -3.13 -24.92 -6.71
N LEU A 1029 -3.55 -23.88 -5.99
CA LEU A 1029 -3.14 -23.63 -4.61
C LEU A 1029 -3.66 -24.71 -3.65
N GLY A 1030 -4.87 -25.24 -3.89
CA GLY A 1030 -5.38 -26.40 -3.17
C GLY A 1030 -4.53 -27.65 -3.39
N MET A 1031 -4.16 -27.92 -4.64
CA MET A 1031 -3.30 -29.05 -5.00
C MET A 1031 -1.90 -28.90 -4.42
N VAL A 1032 -1.27 -27.73 -4.52
CA VAL A 1032 0.05 -27.45 -3.92
C VAL A 1032 0.00 -27.56 -2.41
N SER A 1033 -1.13 -27.20 -1.78
CA SER A 1033 -1.33 -27.35 -0.33
C SER A 1033 -1.41 -28.81 0.12
N GLU A 1034 -2.05 -29.67 -0.67
CA GLU A 1034 -2.15 -31.12 -0.39
C GLU A 1034 -0.90 -31.90 -0.81
N LEU A 1035 -0.17 -31.43 -1.82
CA LEU A 1035 1.06 -32.03 -2.37
C LEU A 1035 2.17 -30.96 -2.45
N PRO A 1036 2.79 -30.57 -1.34
CA PRO A 1036 3.81 -29.53 -1.34
C PRO A 1036 5.07 -29.99 -2.09
N PRO A 1037 5.57 -29.20 -3.07
CA PRO A 1037 6.82 -29.50 -3.75
C PRO A 1037 8.01 -29.26 -2.81
N SER A 1038 9.05 -30.07 -2.95
CA SER A 1038 10.35 -29.88 -2.30
C SER A 1038 11.15 -28.74 -2.95
N SER A 1039 12.13 -28.21 -2.22
CA SER A 1039 13.00 -27.14 -2.73
C SER A 1039 13.72 -27.50 -4.03
N THR A 1040 14.20 -28.74 -4.14
CA THR A 1040 14.83 -29.26 -5.35
C THR A 1040 13.86 -29.35 -6.53
N GLU A 1041 12.61 -29.77 -6.28
CA GLU A 1041 11.56 -29.80 -7.31
C GLU A 1041 11.23 -28.38 -7.80
N ILE A 1042 11.19 -27.37 -6.91
CA ILE A 1042 10.98 -25.95 -7.27
C ILE A 1042 12.11 -25.42 -8.16
N SER A 1043 13.37 -25.58 -7.74
CA SER A 1043 14.52 -25.13 -8.55
C SER A 1043 14.55 -25.85 -9.91
N SER A 1044 14.13 -27.12 -9.96
CA SER A 1044 14.03 -27.89 -11.21
C SER A 1044 12.97 -27.33 -12.16
N VAL A 1045 11.79 -26.92 -11.65
CA VAL A 1045 10.76 -26.26 -12.46
C VAL A 1045 11.29 -24.94 -13.05
N ILE A 1046 11.94 -24.12 -12.23
CA ILE A 1046 12.48 -22.82 -12.67
C ILE A 1046 13.58 -22.99 -13.72
N ASN A 1047 14.50 -23.96 -13.52
CA ASN A 1047 15.55 -24.29 -14.50
C ASN A 1047 14.95 -24.68 -15.85
N LEU A 1048 13.96 -25.56 -15.85
CA LEU A 1048 13.31 -26.03 -17.06
C LEU A 1048 12.56 -24.90 -17.77
N LEU A 1049 11.83 -24.06 -17.02
CA LEU A 1049 11.16 -22.87 -17.57
C LEU A 1049 12.15 -21.90 -18.21
N GLY A 1050 13.29 -21.62 -17.57
CA GLY A 1050 14.34 -20.78 -18.15
C GLY A 1050 14.92 -21.40 -19.44
N LYS A 1051 15.10 -22.72 -19.49
CA LYS A 1051 15.61 -23.44 -20.68
C LYS A 1051 14.61 -23.49 -21.84
N LEU A 1052 13.31 -23.38 -21.59
CA LEU A 1052 12.29 -23.30 -22.65
C LEU A 1052 12.44 -22.04 -23.53
N MET A 1053 13.01 -20.97 -22.96
CA MET A 1053 13.18 -19.68 -23.64
C MET A 1053 14.43 -19.61 -24.52
N THR A 1054 15.22 -20.69 -24.57
CA THR A 1054 16.53 -20.71 -25.23
C THR A 1054 16.68 -21.86 -26.24
N ASP A 1055 17.52 -21.67 -27.24
CA ASP A 1055 17.90 -22.70 -28.20
C ASP A 1055 19.06 -23.57 -27.70
N SER A 1056 19.49 -24.52 -28.53
CA SER A 1056 20.65 -25.39 -28.24
C SER A 1056 21.97 -24.60 -28.10
N SER A 1057 22.06 -23.39 -28.66
CA SER A 1057 23.23 -22.49 -28.56
C SER A 1057 23.18 -21.54 -27.35
N GLY A 1058 22.03 -21.46 -26.66
CA GLY A 1058 21.78 -20.55 -25.55
C GLY A 1058 21.17 -19.20 -25.96
N ALA A 1059 20.86 -18.99 -27.24
CA ALA A 1059 20.19 -17.80 -27.75
C ALA A 1059 18.69 -17.82 -27.44
N GLN A 1060 18.10 -16.64 -27.26
CA GLN A 1060 16.67 -16.48 -26.96
C GLN A 1060 15.78 -16.87 -28.16
N ILE A 1061 14.65 -17.52 -27.88
CA ILE A 1061 13.65 -17.86 -28.90
C ILE A 1061 12.25 -17.45 -28.45
N TYR A 1062 11.42 -17.04 -29.40
CA TYR A 1062 10.02 -16.61 -29.18
C TYR A 1062 9.02 -17.69 -29.59
N ARG A 1063 9.00 -18.80 -28.84
CA ARG A 1063 8.17 -19.97 -29.15
C ARG A 1063 6.70 -19.71 -28.83
N PHE A 1064 6.42 -19.13 -27.65
CA PHE A 1064 5.04 -18.87 -27.22
C PHE A 1064 4.40 -17.77 -28.05
N ARG A 1065 5.13 -16.71 -28.40
CA ARG A 1065 4.69 -15.71 -29.37
C ARG A 1065 4.26 -16.35 -30.67
N THR A 1066 5.10 -17.21 -31.26
CA THR A 1066 4.78 -17.84 -32.55
C THR A 1066 3.50 -18.69 -32.46
N ILE A 1067 3.34 -19.48 -31.40
CA ILE A 1067 2.14 -20.27 -31.18
C ILE A 1067 0.90 -19.37 -31.04
N LEU A 1068 0.97 -18.33 -30.22
CA LEU A 1068 -0.19 -17.52 -29.84
C LEU A 1068 -0.57 -16.45 -30.87
N THR A 1069 0.38 -15.92 -31.64
CA THR A 1069 0.13 -14.83 -32.59
C THR A 1069 0.14 -15.27 -34.06
N VAL A 1070 0.65 -16.47 -34.36
CA VAL A 1070 0.73 -16.99 -35.74
C VAL A 1070 -0.09 -18.27 -35.87
N ASP A 1071 0.29 -19.35 -35.17
CA ASP A 1071 -0.31 -20.67 -35.39
C ASP A 1071 -1.77 -20.73 -34.92
N LEU A 1072 -2.04 -20.27 -33.70
CA LEU A 1072 -3.37 -20.32 -33.09
C LEU A 1072 -4.39 -19.43 -33.84
N PRO A 1073 -4.09 -18.16 -34.18
CA PRO A 1073 -5.03 -17.32 -34.93
C PRO A 1073 -5.40 -17.89 -36.30
N ASP A 1074 -4.43 -18.51 -37.00
CA ASP A 1074 -4.70 -19.12 -38.30
C ASP A 1074 -5.62 -20.35 -38.20
N ILE A 1075 -5.48 -21.13 -37.13
CA ILE A 1075 -6.41 -22.23 -36.82
C ILE A 1075 -7.79 -21.64 -36.49
N LEU A 1076 -7.87 -20.66 -35.60
CA LEU A 1076 -9.12 -20.07 -35.11
C LEU A 1076 -9.95 -19.44 -36.24
N LEU A 1077 -9.33 -18.64 -37.12
CA LEU A 1077 -10.01 -18.03 -38.27
C LEU A 1077 -10.63 -19.09 -39.19
N LYS A 1078 -9.90 -20.18 -39.41
CA LYS A 1078 -10.29 -21.26 -40.30
C LYS A 1078 -11.38 -22.16 -39.72
N ILE A 1079 -11.41 -22.37 -38.40
CA ILE A 1079 -12.48 -23.15 -37.73
C ILE A 1079 -13.69 -22.29 -37.35
N SER A 1080 -13.60 -20.96 -37.46
CA SER A 1080 -14.64 -20.03 -37.04
C SER A 1080 -16.05 -20.34 -37.55
N PRO A 1081 -16.28 -20.86 -38.79
CA PRO A 1081 -17.63 -21.20 -39.25
C PRO A 1081 -18.30 -22.32 -38.45
N PHE A 1082 -17.51 -23.17 -37.78
CA PHE A 1082 -17.98 -24.31 -37.01
C PHE A 1082 -17.96 -24.08 -35.48
N SER A 1083 -17.76 -22.83 -35.04
CA SER A 1083 -17.57 -22.49 -33.63
C SER A 1083 -18.70 -23.00 -32.73
N ARG A 1084 -19.96 -22.81 -33.16
CA ARG A 1084 -21.13 -23.26 -32.39
C ARG A 1084 -21.13 -24.77 -32.20
N ASN A 1085 -20.85 -25.51 -33.27
CA ASN A 1085 -20.80 -26.96 -33.31
C ASN A 1085 -19.69 -27.48 -32.36
N LEU A 1086 -18.51 -26.86 -32.41
CA LEU A 1086 -17.38 -27.19 -31.55
C LEU A 1086 -17.66 -26.89 -30.07
N TYR A 1087 -18.33 -25.77 -29.76
CA TYR A 1087 -18.72 -25.44 -28.38
C TYR A 1087 -19.70 -26.48 -27.81
N ALA A 1088 -20.69 -26.90 -28.60
CA ALA A 1088 -21.62 -27.96 -28.22
C ALA A 1088 -20.90 -29.28 -27.93
N LEU A 1089 -19.96 -29.65 -28.80
CA LEU A 1089 -19.21 -30.89 -28.69
C LEU A 1089 -18.26 -30.88 -27.49
N VAL A 1090 -17.41 -29.87 -27.38
CA VAL A 1090 -16.43 -29.77 -26.28
C VAL A 1090 -17.14 -29.64 -24.93
N GLY A 1091 -18.21 -28.83 -24.86
CA GLY A 1091 -18.99 -28.64 -23.64
C GLY A 1091 -19.62 -29.95 -23.13
N ASN A 1092 -20.23 -30.74 -24.02
CA ASN A 1092 -20.87 -32.00 -23.61
C ASN A 1092 -19.86 -33.13 -23.36
N LEU A 1093 -18.75 -33.20 -24.11
CA LEU A 1093 -17.68 -34.17 -23.84
C LEU A 1093 -16.95 -33.87 -22.51
N GLY A 1094 -16.80 -32.58 -22.17
CA GLY A 1094 -16.10 -32.10 -20.98
C GLY A 1094 -16.94 -32.04 -19.71
N ALA A 1095 -18.26 -32.27 -19.79
CA ALA A 1095 -19.16 -32.21 -18.64
C ALA A 1095 -18.72 -33.19 -17.52
N PRO A 1096 -18.90 -32.85 -16.23
CA PRO A 1096 -18.59 -33.76 -15.13
C PRO A 1096 -19.30 -35.12 -15.29
N GLY A 1097 -18.56 -36.22 -15.14
CA GLY A 1097 -19.08 -37.58 -15.34
C GLY A 1097 -19.24 -38.02 -16.80
N SER A 1098 -18.97 -37.12 -17.75
CA SER A 1098 -19.01 -37.38 -19.19
C SER A 1098 -17.72 -38.05 -19.69
N TYR A 1099 -17.60 -38.16 -21.01
CA TYR A 1099 -16.56 -38.87 -21.72
C TYR A 1099 -15.13 -38.45 -21.34
N ILE A 1100 -14.80 -37.15 -21.30
CA ILE A 1100 -13.44 -36.70 -20.94
C ILE A 1100 -13.11 -37.08 -19.48
N SER A 1101 -14.08 -37.03 -18.57
CA SER A 1101 -13.85 -37.43 -17.18
C SER A 1101 -13.53 -38.92 -17.03
N PHE A 1102 -14.07 -39.75 -17.91
CA PHE A 1102 -13.77 -41.18 -17.96
C PHE A 1102 -12.40 -41.45 -18.55
N LEU A 1103 -12.01 -40.72 -19.60
CA LEU A 1103 -10.66 -40.82 -20.13
C LEU A 1103 -9.63 -40.41 -19.07
N GLU A 1104 -9.88 -39.36 -18.30
CA GLU A 1104 -9.00 -38.96 -17.20
C GLU A 1104 -8.88 -40.02 -16.11
N ASP A 1105 -9.98 -40.69 -15.73
CA ASP A 1105 -9.98 -41.75 -14.71
C ASP A 1105 -9.27 -43.03 -15.21
N LYS A 1106 -9.59 -43.47 -16.43
CA LYS A 1106 -9.15 -44.77 -16.97
C LYS A 1106 -7.84 -44.73 -17.73
N MET A 1107 -7.47 -43.62 -18.38
CA MET A 1107 -6.17 -43.50 -19.08
C MET A 1107 -5.02 -43.14 -18.14
N SER A 1108 -5.13 -43.44 -16.84
CA SER A 1108 -4.02 -43.41 -15.90
C SER A 1108 -3.01 -44.52 -16.26
N VAL A 1109 -2.23 -44.31 -17.32
CA VAL A 1109 -1.27 -45.26 -17.96
C VAL A 1109 -0.43 -46.06 -16.95
N ARG A 1110 -0.87 -47.26 -16.55
CA ARG A 1110 -0.08 -48.21 -15.77
C ARG A 1110 0.47 -49.29 -16.72
N PRO A 1111 1.77 -49.66 -16.66
CA PRO A 1111 2.79 -49.33 -15.65
C PRO A 1111 3.80 -48.22 -16.03
N TYR A 1112 3.56 -47.45 -17.09
CA TYR A 1112 4.54 -46.50 -17.62
C TYR A 1112 4.61 -45.16 -16.87
N LEU A 1113 5.82 -44.61 -16.79
CA LEU A 1113 6.06 -43.30 -16.19
C LEU A 1113 5.73 -42.17 -17.17
N ILE A 1114 5.44 -40.97 -16.66
CA ILE A 1114 5.21 -39.72 -17.41
C ILE A 1114 6.40 -39.40 -18.30
N ARG A 1115 7.62 -39.74 -17.85
CA ARG A 1115 8.82 -39.62 -18.67
C ARG A 1115 8.70 -40.41 -19.97
N ASP A 1116 8.23 -41.65 -19.89
CA ASP A 1116 8.08 -42.54 -21.03
C ASP A 1116 6.94 -42.05 -21.94
N LEU A 1117 5.89 -41.46 -21.34
CA LEU A 1117 4.81 -40.79 -22.08
C LEU A 1117 5.32 -39.57 -22.86
N PHE A 1118 6.12 -38.69 -22.24
CA PHE A 1118 6.69 -37.52 -22.90
C PHE A 1118 7.63 -37.92 -24.05
N TRP A 1119 8.40 -38.99 -23.85
CA TRP A 1119 9.28 -39.55 -24.86
C TRP A 1119 8.53 -40.14 -26.05
N ASP A 1120 7.51 -40.98 -25.82
CA ASP A 1120 6.69 -41.54 -26.89
C ASP A 1120 5.88 -40.45 -27.60
N LEU A 1121 5.45 -39.40 -26.89
CA LEU A 1121 4.75 -38.25 -27.48
C LEU A 1121 5.68 -37.42 -28.38
N GLU A 1122 6.93 -37.17 -27.96
CA GLU A 1122 7.97 -36.53 -28.77
C GLU A 1122 8.20 -37.30 -30.08
N ARG A 1123 8.36 -38.63 -30.00
CA ARG A 1123 8.54 -39.51 -31.17
C ARG A 1123 7.30 -39.57 -32.05
N PHE A 1124 6.10 -39.52 -31.47
CA PHE A 1124 4.85 -39.51 -32.22
C PHE A 1124 4.71 -38.21 -33.03
N CYS A 1125 4.95 -37.06 -32.40
CA CYS A 1125 4.88 -35.75 -33.05
C CYS A 1125 5.90 -35.58 -34.19
N THR A 1126 7.05 -36.24 -34.10
CA THR A 1126 8.12 -36.19 -35.12
C THR A 1126 8.07 -37.34 -36.14
N SER A 1127 7.15 -38.28 -35.97
CA SER A 1127 7.04 -39.45 -36.83
C SER A 1127 6.81 -39.08 -38.30
N SER A 1128 7.36 -39.89 -39.20
CA SER A 1128 7.13 -39.77 -40.65
C SER A 1128 5.65 -39.78 -40.99
N ASP A 1129 4.84 -40.51 -40.21
CA ASP A 1129 3.42 -40.75 -40.48
C ASP A 1129 2.59 -39.50 -40.18
N VAL A 1130 2.95 -38.75 -39.12
CA VAL A 1130 2.31 -37.47 -38.76
C VAL A 1130 2.82 -36.31 -39.61
N GLN A 1131 4.13 -36.28 -39.87
CA GLN A 1131 4.80 -35.18 -40.59
C GLN A 1131 4.84 -35.36 -42.11
N SER A 1132 4.28 -36.46 -42.64
CA SER A 1132 4.19 -36.68 -44.08
C SER A 1132 3.39 -35.57 -44.75
N LYS A 1133 4.02 -34.92 -45.74
CA LYS A 1133 3.39 -33.92 -46.62
C LYS A 1133 2.61 -34.57 -47.78
N ARG A 1134 2.68 -35.90 -47.91
CA ARG A 1134 2.00 -36.63 -48.98
C ARG A 1134 0.49 -36.64 -48.72
N GLU A 1135 -0.28 -36.58 -49.80
CA GLU A 1135 -1.74 -36.65 -49.77
C GLU A 1135 -2.23 -38.07 -50.07
N ASP A 1136 -1.60 -39.03 -49.40
CA ASP A 1136 -1.89 -40.45 -49.54
C ASP A 1136 -2.08 -41.08 -48.15
N GLU A 1137 -2.32 -42.39 -48.13
CA GLU A 1137 -2.63 -43.15 -46.93
C GLU A 1137 -1.43 -43.28 -45.97
N THR A 1138 -0.23 -42.84 -46.38
CA THR A 1138 0.95 -42.78 -45.51
C THR A 1138 0.94 -41.58 -44.56
N SER A 1139 0.10 -40.57 -44.82
CA SER A 1139 -0.09 -39.42 -43.93
C SER A 1139 -1.26 -39.67 -42.99
N LEU A 1140 -0.97 -39.88 -41.71
CA LEU A 1140 -1.98 -40.17 -40.69
C LEU A 1140 -3.03 -39.05 -40.59
N LEU A 1141 -2.61 -37.79 -40.64
CA LEU A 1141 -3.52 -36.64 -40.55
C LEU A 1141 -4.45 -36.59 -41.77
N PHE A 1142 -3.91 -36.83 -42.98
CA PHE A 1142 -4.69 -36.83 -44.20
C PHE A 1142 -5.68 -38.01 -44.27
N ALA A 1143 -5.20 -39.21 -43.97
CA ALA A 1143 -6.00 -40.43 -43.91
C ALA A 1143 -7.15 -40.31 -42.89
N SER A 1144 -6.83 -39.83 -41.68
CA SER A 1144 -7.81 -39.54 -40.63
C SER A 1144 -8.83 -38.50 -41.07
N GLY A 1145 -8.39 -37.44 -41.76
CA GLY A 1145 -9.26 -36.39 -42.28
C GLY A 1145 -10.22 -36.90 -43.36
N LYS A 1146 -9.76 -37.78 -44.26
CA LYS A 1146 -10.60 -38.46 -45.26
C LYS A 1146 -11.63 -39.38 -44.59
N LEU A 1147 -11.25 -40.10 -43.55
CA LEU A 1147 -12.17 -40.97 -42.84
C LEU A 1147 -13.26 -40.17 -42.09
N ILE A 1148 -12.89 -39.08 -41.41
CA ILE A 1148 -13.85 -38.18 -40.77
C ILE A 1148 -14.80 -37.55 -41.79
N LYS A 1149 -14.31 -37.22 -42.99
CA LYS A 1149 -15.17 -36.76 -44.10
C LYS A 1149 -16.27 -37.77 -44.42
N VAL A 1150 -15.89 -39.05 -44.58
CA VAL A 1150 -16.84 -40.14 -44.87
C VAL A 1150 -17.88 -40.27 -43.78
N PHE A 1151 -17.47 -40.19 -42.51
CA PHE A 1151 -18.41 -40.23 -41.41
C PHE A 1151 -19.34 -39.00 -41.35
N ALA A 1152 -18.82 -37.81 -41.66
CA ALA A 1152 -19.64 -36.61 -41.79
C ALA A 1152 -20.67 -36.78 -42.91
N ASP A 1153 -20.27 -37.30 -44.08
CA ASP A 1153 -21.14 -37.57 -45.22
C ASP A 1153 -22.25 -38.59 -44.87
N ILE A 1154 -21.90 -39.69 -44.19
CA ILE A 1154 -22.87 -40.72 -43.75
C ILE A 1154 -23.88 -40.13 -42.74
N TYR A 1155 -23.42 -39.30 -41.81
CA TYR A 1155 -24.29 -38.73 -40.79
C TYR A 1155 -25.19 -37.61 -41.35
N GLU A 1156 -24.71 -36.85 -42.34
CA GLU A 1156 -25.45 -35.76 -42.99
C GLU A 1156 -26.49 -36.27 -43.99
N PHE A 1157 -26.15 -37.28 -44.81
CA PHE A 1157 -27.00 -37.77 -45.91
C PHE A 1157 -27.65 -39.14 -45.64
N GLY A 1158 -27.28 -39.83 -44.56
CA GLY A 1158 -27.79 -41.17 -44.24
C GLY A 1158 -27.29 -42.26 -45.20
N LYS A 1159 -28.03 -43.38 -45.30
CA LYS A 1159 -27.64 -44.57 -46.10
C LYS A 1159 -27.56 -44.36 -47.62
N LYS A 1160 -27.86 -43.18 -48.17
CA LYS A 1160 -27.84 -42.93 -49.62
C LYS A 1160 -26.96 -41.73 -49.95
N LEU A 1161 -25.82 -42.01 -50.57
CA LEU A 1161 -24.91 -40.99 -51.11
C LEU A 1161 -25.02 -40.85 -52.66
N ASP A 1162 -25.75 -41.74 -53.35
CA ASP A 1162 -26.16 -41.60 -54.78
C ASP A 1162 -27.25 -42.64 -55.17
N PRO A 1163 -27.91 -42.58 -56.36
CA PRO A 1163 -29.10 -43.39 -56.68
C PRO A 1163 -28.83 -44.91 -56.86
N THR A 1164 -27.58 -45.36 -56.89
CA THR A 1164 -27.23 -46.79 -57.10
C THR A 1164 -26.04 -47.27 -56.26
N GLY A 1165 -26.15 -47.26 -54.93
CA GLY A 1165 -25.18 -47.98 -54.09
C GLY A 1165 -25.35 -47.83 -52.59
N PHE A 1166 -25.05 -48.90 -51.84
CA PHE A 1166 -24.95 -48.89 -50.38
C PHE A 1166 -23.54 -48.39 -49.95
N PRO A 1167 -23.43 -47.57 -48.89
CA PRO A 1167 -22.15 -47.04 -48.41
C PRO A 1167 -21.25 -48.07 -47.72
N PHE A 1168 -21.79 -49.21 -47.28
CA PHE A 1168 -21.04 -50.36 -46.82
C PHE A 1168 -21.49 -51.57 -47.66
N ALA A 1169 -20.65 -52.00 -48.59
CA ALA A 1169 -20.81 -53.29 -49.26
C ALA A 1169 -20.45 -54.39 -48.25
N ASP A 1170 -21.33 -55.38 -48.05
CA ASP A 1170 -21.08 -56.48 -47.11
C ASP A 1170 -20.22 -57.60 -47.73
N ASN A 1171 -19.90 -57.47 -49.03
CA ASN A 1171 -19.14 -58.42 -49.84
C ASN A 1171 -19.72 -59.85 -49.82
N LEU A 1172 -20.95 -60.06 -49.36
CA LEU A 1172 -21.64 -61.36 -49.37
C LEU A 1172 -22.40 -61.58 -50.69
N ASN A 1173 -22.62 -60.53 -51.49
CA ASN A 1173 -23.21 -60.61 -52.82
C ASN A 1173 -22.14 -60.57 -53.93
N VAL A 1174 -22.25 -61.50 -54.89
CA VAL A 1174 -21.30 -61.70 -56.00
C VAL A 1174 -21.16 -60.46 -56.89
N ASP A 1175 -22.18 -59.61 -56.95
CA ASP A 1175 -22.22 -58.38 -57.75
C ASP A 1175 -21.45 -57.20 -57.12
N GLU A 1176 -20.99 -57.33 -55.86
CA GLU A 1176 -20.22 -56.27 -55.16
C GLU A 1176 -18.69 -56.39 -55.36
N ASN A 1177 -18.21 -57.49 -55.96
CA ASN A 1177 -16.79 -57.80 -56.13
C ASN A 1177 -16.03 -56.92 -57.15
N GLY A 1178 -16.72 -56.01 -57.85
CA GLY A 1178 -16.15 -55.17 -58.91
C GLY A 1178 -15.67 -53.78 -58.50
N VAL A 1179 -15.98 -53.30 -57.29
CA VAL A 1179 -15.67 -51.92 -56.86
C VAL A 1179 -14.40 -51.91 -56.01
N GLN A 1180 -13.26 -51.63 -56.63
CA GLN A 1180 -11.90 -51.65 -56.05
C GLN A 1180 -11.63 -50.65 -54.88
N ALA A 1181 -12.64 -50.04 -54.27
CA ALA A 1181 -12.43 -49.20 -53.08
C ALA A 1181 -13.73 -49.04 -52.27
N ASN A 1182 -14.21 -50.11 -51.63
CA ASN A 1182 -15.31 -49.97 -50.67
C ASN A 1182 -14.82 -49.17 -49.41
N TYR A 1183 -15.73 -48.47 -48.73
CA TYR A 1183 -15.38 -47.68 -47.55
C TYR A 1183 -14.85 -48.54 -46.40
N TRP A 1184 -15.21 -49.84 -46.37
CA TRP A 1184 -14.72 -50.82 -45.40
C TRP A 1184 -13.24 -51.17 -45.59
N ASN A 1185 -12.78 -51.32 -46.83
CA ASN A 1185 -11.37 -51.56 -47.19
C ASN A 1185 -10.54 -50.32 -46.92
N ARG A 1186 -11.10 -49.11 -47.14
CA ARG A 1186 -10.44 -47.86 -46.73
C ARG A 1186 -10.37 -47.71 -45.22
N LEU A 1187 -11.42 -48.07 -44.47
CA LEU A 1187 -11.42 -48.11 -43.01
C LEU A 1187 -10.38 -49.11 -42.48
N ASN A 1188 -10.38 -50.33 -43.02
CA ASN A 1188 -9.41 -51.36 -42.69
C ASN A 1188 -7.99 -50.88 -43.01
N MET A 1189 -7.70 -50.35 -44.21
CA MET A 1189 -6.37 -49.84 -44.55
C MET A 1189 -5.89 -48.69 -43.67
N ILE A 1190 -6.77 -47.75 -43.31
CA ILE A 1190 -6.41 -46.61 -42.42
C ILE A 1190 -6.16 -47.09 -40.99
N LEU A 1191 -6.90 -48.09 -40.51
CA LEU A 1191 -6.76 -48.65 -39.16
C LEU A 1191 -5.70 -49.76 -39.08
N SER A 1192 -5.34 -50.37 -40.21
CA SER A 1192 -4.39 -51.48 -40.32
C SER A 1192 -2.98 -51.04 -40.70
N SER A 1193 -2.72 -49.76 -41.01
CA SER A 1193 -1.44 -49.33 -41.58
C SER A 1193 -0.25 -49.62 -40.65
N LYS A 1194 0.30 -50.82 -40.81
CA LYS A 1194 1.51 -51.09 -41.61
C LYS A 1194 1.15 -52.01 -42.76
#